data_AF-A0A6J0UYZ0-F1
#
_entry.id   AF-A0A6J0UYZ0-F1
#
_cell.length_a   1.000
_cell.length_b   1.000
_cell.length_c   1.000
_cell.angle_alpha   90.00
_cell.angle_beta   90.00
_cell.angle_gamma   90.00
#
_symmetry.space_group_name_H-M   'P 1'
#
loop_
_entity.id
_entity.type
_entity.pdbx_description
1 polymer ?
#
loop_
_entity_poly.entity_id
_entity_poly.type
_entity_poly.pdbx_seq_one_letter_code
_entity_poly.pdbx_strand_id
1 'polypeptide(L)'
;MRKFNIRKVLDGLTAGSSSSSSATSSSQQQQTATRENDIQETLQSEHFQLCKTVRHGFPYQPSALAFDPVQKILAVGTQTGALRLFGRPGVECYCQHDSGAAVIQLQFLINEGALVSALADDTLHLWNLRQKRPAILHSLKFNRERVTFCHLPFQSKWLYVGTERGNIHIVNVESFSLSGYVIMWNKAIELSSKSHPGPVVHISDNPMDEGKLLIGFESGTVVLWDLKSKKGEYRYTHDEAIHSVAWHHEGKQFICSHSDGTLTIWNVRNPTKPLQTITPHGKQVKDGKKPEPCKPILKVEYKTTRAGEPFIILSGGLSYDTVGRRPCLTVMHGKSTAVLEMDYSIVDFLTLCETPYPNDFQEPYAVVVLLEKDLVLIDLAQNGYPIFENPYPLSIHESPVTCCEYFADCPVDLIPALYSVGARQKRQGYSKKEWPINGGNWGLVTQSYPEIIITGHADGSIKFWDASAITLQVLYKLKTAKVFEKSRNKDDRPSTDIVDEDPYAIQIISWCAESRMLCIAGVSAHVIVYRFSKQDITTEVIPMLEVRLLYEINYIESPDPEQLPPLPTPNTGSNPQSIAPQSHPSTSSSSSDGLRDNVPCLKVKNSSLKQSQGYQVELVIQLVWVSGEPPQQITSLAINSAYGLVVFGNCNGIAMVDYIQKTTLLNLGTVELYGSNDPYRREPRSPRKSRQPSGGLCDINESTTVQEDRCKSPTSDVRDNSFSRSRSSSVTSIDKESREAISALHFCETFTRKADTAPSPCLWVGTTLGTVLVIALNLPPGGEQRLLQPVIVSPSGTILRLKGAILRMAFLDTTGSLVPPAYETWREPNVPEDKDEKDKLKKRRPVSVSPSSSQEISENQYAVICSEKQAKVISLPSQNCTYKQNITETSFVLRGDIVALSNSICLACFCANGHIMTFSLPSLRPLLDVYYLPLTNMRIARTFCFTNNGQALYLVSPTEIQRITYSQDTCENLQEMLGELFTPVETPEAPNRGFFKGLFGGGAQSLDREELFGESAAGKASRSLAQHIPGPGGIEGVKGAASGIVCELARARIALDERGQKLGELEERTAAMLASADSFSKHAHEMMLKCKDKKWYQF
;
A
#
# COMPACT_ATOMS: atom_id res chain seq x y z
N MET A 1 25.70 17.37 -4.94
CA MET A 1 27.08 16.83 -4.78
C MET A 1 27.40 15.96 -6.00
N ARG A 2 28.67 15.84 -6.41
CA ARG A 2 29.04 15.08 -7.62
C ARG A 2 28.81 13.57 -7.41
N LYS A 3 28.08 12.91 -8.31
CA LYS A 3 27.91 11.45 -8.32
C LYS A 3 29.23 10.78 -8.70
N PHE A 4 29.80 9.96 -7.81
CA PHE A 4 30.87 9.02 -8.17
C PHE A 4 30.24 7.69 -8.61
N ASN A 5 30.42 7.33 -9.89
CA ASN A 5 29.97 6.05 -10.43
C ASN A 5 31.01 4.96 -10.15
N ILE A 6 30.79 4.15 -9.10
CA ILE A 6 31.59 2.95 -8.79
C ILE A 6 31.08 1.77 -9.64
N ARG A 7 31.15 1.88 -10.97
CA ARG A 7 30.70 0.84 -11.93
C ARG A 7 31.85 0.00 -12.52
N LYS A 8 33.10 0.16 -12.04
CA LYS A 8 34.31 -0.52 -12.59
C LYS A 8 35.36 -0.95 -11.55
N VAL A 9 35.01 -1.04 -10.26
CA VAL A 9 35.99 -1.37 -9.20
C VAL A 9 35.95 -2.85 -8.77
N LEU A 10 34.84 -3.56 -9.03
CA LEU A 10 34.66 -4.95 -8.61
C LEU A 10 35.48 -5.97 -9.44
N ASP A 11 35.70 -5.73 -10.73
CA ASP A 11 36.46 -6.66 -11.59
C ASP A 11 38.00 -6.50 -11.47
N GLY A 12 38.47 -5.48 -10.75
CA GLY A 12 39.89 -5.07 -10.74
C GLY A 12 40.74 -5.58 -9.58
N LEU A 13 40.15 -6.25 -8.58
CA LEU A 13 40.81 -6.57 -7.30
C LEU A 13 41.01 -8.07 -7.04
N THR A 14 41.56 -8.81 -8.00
CA THR A 14 42.21 -10.12 -7.78
C THR A 14 43.34 -10.46 -8.77
N ALA A 15 43.78 -9.52 -9.62
CA ALA A 15 44.78 -9.79 -10.66
C ALA A 15 46.07 -8.96 -10.50
N GLY A 16 47.15 -9.63 -10.09
CA GLY A 16 48.52 -9.10 -10.05
C GLY A 16 49.15 -9.10 -8.64
N SER A 17 50.43 -9.41 -8.45
CA SER A 17 51.43 -9.94 -9.39
C SER A 17 52.68 -10.35 -8.60
N SER A 18 53.30 -11.49 -8.91
CA SER A 18 54.73 -11.68 -8.62
C SER A 18 55.39 -12.59 -9.66
N SER A 19 56.34 -12.03 -10.39
CA SER A 19 57.19 -12.75 -11.33
C SER A 19 58.65 -12.42 -11.04
N SER A 20 59.46 -13.42 -10.74
CA SER A 20 60.84 -13.53 -11.24
C SER A 20 61.50 -14.83 -10.78
N SER A 21 62.26 -15.38 -11.71
CA SER A 21 63.00 -16.64 -11.71
C SER A 21 63.97 -16.90 -10.55
N SER A 22 64.00 -18.14 -10.07
CA SER A 22 65.24 -18.91 -9.93
C SER A 22 64.95 -20.41 -10.11
N ALA A 23 65.91 -21.16 -10.65
CA ALA A 23 65.73 -22.56 -11.02
C ALA A 23 66.49 -23.49 -10.06
N THR A 24 65.80 -24.51 -9.53
CA THR A 24 66.42 -25.75 -9.02
C THR A 24 65.44 -26.92 -9.09
N SER A 25 65.98 -28.12 -9.23
CA SER A 25 65.29 -29.36 -9.61
C SER A 25 64.73 -30.20 -8.45
N SER A 26 63.84 -31.15 -8.79
CA SER A 26 63.35 -32.28 -7.99
C SER A 26 62.53 -31.93 -6.72
N SER A 27 61.37 -32.53 -6.46
CA SER A 27 61.03 -33.96 -6.57
C SER A 27 59.51 -34.21 -6.77
N GLN A 28 59.14 -35.47 -6.97
CA GLN A 28 57.77 -35.89 -7.28
C GLN A 28 56.84 -35.88 -6.05
N GLN A 29 55.64 -35.31 -6.20
CA GLN A 29 54.43 -35.82 -5.54
C GLN A 29 53.22 -35.54 -6.44
N GLN A 30 52.64 -36.60 -7.00
CA GLN A 30 51.38 -36.51 -7.74
C GLN A 30 50.22 -36.35 -6.75
N GLN A 31 49.73 -35.13 -6.57
CA GLN A 31 48.35 -34.93 -6.14
C GLN A 31 47.48 -34.82 -7.39
N THR A 32 46.68 -35.86 -7.63
CA THR A 32 45.60 -35.83 -8.62
C THR A 32 44.50 -34.89 -8.16
N ALA A 33 44.59 -33.62 -8.55
CA ALA A 33 43.49 -32.68 -8.43
C ALA A 33 42.37 -33.11 -9.39
N THR A 34 41.31 -33.70 -8.84
CA THR A 34 40.03 -33.87 -9.53
C THR A 34 39.50 -32.49 -9.93
N ARG A 35 39.43 -32.22 -11.23
CA ARG A 35 38.65 -31.10 -11.75
C ARG A 35 37.18 -31.40 -11.48
N GLU A 36 36.60 -30.72 -10.50
CA GLU A 36 35.14 -30.62 -10.41
C GLU A 36 34.65 -29.85 -11.65
N ASN A 37 33.47 -30.20 -12.17
CA ASN A 37 32.90 -29.53 -13.34
C ASN A 37 32.43 -28.13 -12.93
N ASP A 38 33.15 -27.09 -13.32
CA ASP A 38 32.73 -25.70 -13.10
C ASP A 38 31.39 -25.44 -13.80
N ILE A 39 30.34 -25.19 -13.02
CA ILE A 39 29.03 -24.76 -13.52
C ILE A 39 29.20 -23.38 -14.17
N GLN A 40 28.77 -23.24 -15.43
CA GLN A 40 28.90 -22.00 -16.17
C GLN A 40 27.86 -20.97 -15.69
N GLU A 41 28.28 -20.03 -14.85
CA GLU A 41 27.45 -18.90 -14.43
C GLU A 41 27.38 -17.81 -15.52
N THR A 42 26.17 -17.44 -15.93
CA THR A 42 25.95 -16.41 -16.96
C THR A 42 25.73 -15.01 -16.39
N LEU A 43 25.26 -14.90 -15.13
CA LEU A 43 24.89 -13.64 -14.52
C LEU A 43 26.12 -12.76 -14.26
N GLN A 44 26.03 -11.49 -14.65
CA GLN A 44 27.04 -10.45 -14.43
C GLN A 44 26.39 -9.23 -13.77
N SER A 45 27.19 -8.36 -13.16
CA SER A 45 26.70 -7.14 -12.48
C SER A 45 25.95 -6.16 -13.39
N GLU A 46 26.15 -6.23 -14.72
CA GLU A 46 25.42 -5.39 -15.67
C GLU A 46 23.92 -5.71 -15.69
N HIS A 47 23.53 -6.99 -15.65
CA HIS A 47 22.12 -7.45 -15.62
C HIS A 47 21.29 -6.90 -14.44
N PHE A 48 21.92 -6.22 -13.48
CA PHE A 48 21.29 -5.70 -12.27
C PHE A 48 21.20 -4.17 -12.29
N GLN A 49 19.97 -3.64 -12.26
CA GLN A 49 19.71 -2.23 -12.01
C GLN A 49 18.50 -2.08 -11.10
N LEU A 50 18.67 -1.39 -9.98
CA LEU A 50 17.58 -1.15 -9.02
C LEU A 50 16.76 0.09 -9.42
N CYS A 51 15.46 -0.09 -9.67
CA CYS A 51 14.52 1.02 -9.88
C CYS A 51 13.14 0.76 -9.25
N LYS A 52 12.48 1.84 -8.80
CA LYS A 52 11.07 1.80 -8.38
C LYS A 52 10.18 1.73 -9.63
N THR A 53 9.24 0.79 -9.66
CA THR A 53 8.36 0.56 -10.81
C THR A 53 7.04 1.29 -10.62
N VAL A 54 6.17 0.78 -9.74
CA VAL A 54 4.82 1.29 -9.48
C VAL A 54 4.51 1.27 -7.98
N ARG A 55 3.61 2.16 -7.55
CA ARG A 55 3.03 2.17 -6.21
C ARG A 55 1.53 1.94 -6.30
N HIS A 56 1.02 0.95 -5.57
CA HIS A 56 -0.39 0.62 -5.51
C HIS A 56 -0.98 0.99 -4.15
N GLY A 57 -2.31 1.18 -4.10
CA GLY A 57 -3.05 1.44 -2.87
C GLY A 57 -3.44 2.91 -2.69
N PHE A 58 -3.96 3.21 -1.51
CA PHE A 58 -4.53 4.53 -1.19
C PHE A 58 -3.46 5.49 -0.64
N PRO A 59 -3.39 6.76 -1.10
CA PRO A 59 -2.36 7.72 -0.65
C PRO A 59 -2.37 7.86 0.88
N TYR A 60 -1.23 7.62 1.55
CA TYR A 60 -1.18 7.72 3.00
C TYR A 60 -1.20 9.17 3.49
N GLN A 61 -2.08 9.47 4.46
CA GLN A 61 -2.32 10.81 5.01
C GLN A 61 -2.63 11.83 3.89
N PRO A 62 -3.75 11.67 3.16
CA PRO A 62 -4.15 12.63 2.14
C PRO A 62 -4.46 14.00 2.78
N SER A 63 -4.28 15.08 2.01
CA SER A 63 -4.44 16.46 2.50
C SER A 63 -4.99 17.44 1.47
N ALA A 64 -4.97 17.13 0.17
CA ALA A 64 -5.48 18.01 -0.88
C ALA A 64 -6.04 17.19 -2.06
N LEU A 65 -7.01 17.76 -2.78
CA LEU A 65 -7.68 17.16 -3.93
C LEU A 65 -7.77 18.17 -5.09
N ALA A 66 -7.60 17.72 -6.33
CA ALA A 66 -7.93 18.49 -7.53
C ALA A 66 -8.34 17.56 -8.68
N PHE A 67 -9.06 18.09 -9.67
CA PHE A 67 -9.52 17.36 -10.84
C PHE A 67 -9.43 18.21 -12.10
N ASP A 68 -8.97 17.61 -13.19
CA ASP A 68 -9.09 18.18 -14.54
C ASP A 68 -10.33 17.58 -15.23
N PRO A 69 -11.42 18.35 -15.46
CA PRO A 69 -12.65 17.83 -16.05
C PRO A 69 -12.57 17.52 -17.56
N VAL A 70 -11.57 18.06 -18.27
CA VAL A 70 -11.38 17.79 -19.70
C VAL A 70 -10.52 16.55 -19.89
N GLN A 71 -9.40 16.47 -19.18
CA GLN A 71 -8.53 15.30 -19.18
C GLN A 71 -9.10 14.12 -18.39
N LYS A 72 -10.01 14.37 -17.45
CA LYS A 72 -10.59 13.39 -16.49
C LYS A 72 -9.53 12.70 -15.64
N ILE A 73 -8.62 13.50 -15.08
CA ILE A 73 -7.52 13.09 -14.19
C ILE A 73 -7.75 13.70 -12.81
N LEU A 74 -7.63 12.87 -11.77
CA LEU A 74 -7.67 13.28 -10.36
C LEU A 74 -6.25 13.38 -9.80
N ALA A 75 -5.98 14.41 -9.00
CA ALA A 75 -4.77 14.54 -8.19
C ALA A 75 -5.11 14.53 -6.70
N VAL A 76 -4.36 13.74 -5.92
CA VAL A 76 -4.40 13.72 -4.46
C VAL A 76 -3.03 14.09 -3.91
N GLY A 77 -2.97 15.10 -3.05
CA GLY A 77 -1.78 15.48 -2.30
C GLY A 77 -1.78 14.87 -0.89
N THR A 78 -0.60 14.70 -0.28
CA THR A 78 -0.46 14.15 1.07
C THR A 78 0.28 15.09 2.03
N GLN A 79 0.13 14.81 3.33
CA GLN A 79 0.88 15.45 4.42
C GLN A 79 2.41 15.22 4.35
N THR A 80 2.85 14.25 3.55
CA THR A 80 4.26 13.86 3.35
C THR A 80 4.85 14.40 2.03
N GLY A 81 4.18 15.39 1.42
CA GLY A 81 4.61 16.00 0.16
C GLY A 81 4.49 15.10 -1.05
N ALA A 82 3.75 14.00 -0.99
CA ALA A 82 3.50 13.15 -2.14
C ALA A 82 2.32 13.66 -2.98
N LEU A 83 2.36 13.35 -4.28
CA LEU A 83 1.24 13.49 -5.20
C LEU A 83 0.93 12.11 -5.81
N ARG A 84 -0.35 11.76 -5.83
CA ARG A 84 -0.89 10.57 -6.48
C ARG A 84 -1.89 11.02 -7.54
N LEU A 85 -1.62 10.64 -8.79
CA LEU A 85 -2.41 11.04 -9.96
C LEU A 85 -3.13 9.80 -10.50
N PHE A 86 -4.43 9.93 -10.78
CA PHE A 86 -5.31 8.84 -11.21
C PHE A 86 -6.06 9.25 -12.48
N GLY A 87 -5.91 8.47 -13.56
CA GLY A 87 -6.69 8.56 -14.80
C GLY A 87 -7.73 7.45 -14.86
N ARG A 88 -7.75 6.69 -15.96
CA ARG A 88 -8.42 5.38 -16.04
C ARG A 88 -7.67 4.29 -15.26
N PRO A 89 -8.29 3.14 -14.96
CA PRO A 89 -7.60 2.01 -14.32
C PRO A 89 -6.32 1.65 -15.08
N GLY A 90 -5.18 1.59 -14.39
CA GLY A 90 -3.85 1.38 -14.99
C GLY A 90 -3.09 2.64 -15.38
N VAL A 91 -3.75 3.79 -15.42
CA VAL A 91 -3.11 5.11 -15.47
C VAL A 91 -3.07 5.66 -14.05
N GLU A 92 -2.02 5.28 -13.31
CA GLU A 92 -1.69 5.87 -12.02
C GLU A 92 -0.24 6.38 -12.02
N CYS A 93 0.01 7.48 -11.30
CA CYS A 93 1.37 7.98 -11.10
C CYS A 93 1.61 8.39 -9.65
N TYR A 94 2.87 8.30 -9.23
CA TYR A 94 3.36 8.76 -7.93
C TYR A 94 4.58 9.65 -8.15
N CYS A 95 4.55 10.84 -7.55
CA CYS A 95 5.71 11.71 -7.39
C CYS A 95 5.73 12.31 -5.98
N GLN A 96 6.85 12.91 -5.58
CA GLN A 96 7.03 13.50 -4.25
C GLN A 96 7.89 14.76 -4.35
N HIS A 97 7.58 15.76 -3.52
CA HIS A 97 8.38 16.96 -3.36
C HIS A 97 9.58 16.69 -2.45
N ASP A 98 10.75 17.23 -2.80
CA ASP A 98 12.00 16.99 -2.07
C ASP A 98 11.97 17.50 -0.60
N SER A 99 11.12 18.49 -0.28
CA SER A 99 10.99 19.00 1.10
C SER A 99 10.16 18.09 2.01
N GLY A 100 9.36 17.18 1.44
CA GLY A 100 8.42 16.33 2.20
C GLY A 100 7.31 17.08 2.93
N ALA A 101 7.17 18.39 2.72
CA ALA A 101 6.15 19.20 3.40
C ALA A 101 4.73 18.92 2.88
N ALA A 102 3.74 19.06 3.75
CA ALA A 102 2.35 18.77 3.44
C ALA A 102 1.83 19.60 2.24
N VAL A 103 1.17 18.94 1.29
CA VAL A 103 0.47 19.61 0.19
C VAL A 103 -0.84 20.19 0.73
N ILE A 104 -0.98 21.53 0.69
CA ILE A 104 -2.16 22.23 1.20
C ILE A 104 -3.22 22.48 0.13
N GLN A 105 -2.82 22.62 -1.14
CA GLN A 105 -3.76 22.80 -2.25
C GLN A 105 -3.16 22.36 -3.59
N LEU A 106 -4.03 22.01 -4.53
CA LEU A 106 -3.70 21.60 -5.89
C LEU A 106 -4.59 22.37 -6.88
N GLN A 107 -4.01 22.83 -8.00
CA GLN A 107 -4.72 23.55 -9.06
C GLN A 107 -4.21 23.08 -10.43
N PHE A 108 -5.03 22.36 -11.20
CA PHE A 108 -4.68 21.96 -12.57
C PHE A 108 -4.72 23.17 -13.51
N LEU A 109 -3.75 23.26 -14.43
CA LEU A 109 -3.94 24.03 -15.65
C LEU A 109 -4.79 23.14 -16.57
N ILE A 110 -6.10 23.38 -16.57
CA ILE A 110 -7.10 22.49 -17.19
C ILE A 110 -6.81 22.29 -18.68
N ASN A 111 -6.72 21.03 -19.11
CA ASN A 111 -6.38 20.60 -20.47
C ASN A 111 -5.00 21.06 -20.98
N GLU A 112 -4.13 21.57 -20.10
CA GLU A 112 -2.83 22.13 -20.47
C GLU A 112 -1.66 21.22 -20.08
N GLY A 113 -1.93 20.09 -19.41
CA GLY A 113 -0.91 19.09 -19.07
C GLY A 113 0.05 19.56 -17.97
N ALA A 114 -0.41 20.45 -17.09
CA ALA A 114 0.37 20.96 -15.98
C ALA A 114 -0.49 21.11 -14.71
N LEU A 115 0.18 21.14 -13.55
CA LEU A 115 -0.45 21.17 -12.23
C LEU A 115 0.37 22.07 -11.30
N VAL A 116 -0.28 22.97 -10.57
CA VAL A 116 0.33 23.72 -9.47
C VAL A 116 0.02 23.03 -8.15
N SER A 117 1.05 22.83 -7.32
CA SER A 117 0.90 22.48 -5.90
C SER A 117 1.34 23.63 -5.01
N ALA A 118 0.61 23.82 -3.91
CA ALA A 118 1.00 24.69 -2.79
C ALA A 118 1.31 23.84 -1.57
N LEU A 119 2.40 24.13 -0.87
CA LEU A 119 2.90 23.37 0.28
C LEU A 119 2.87 24.19 1.57
N ALA A 120 2.80 23.49 2.71
CA ALA A 120 2.87 24.07 4.05
C ALA A 120 4.23 24.69 4.42
N ASP A 121 5.24 24.56 3.56
CA ASP A 121 6.53 25.25 3.69
C ASP A 121 6.61 26.56 2.87
N ASP A 122 5.45 27.06 2.44
CA ASP A 122 5.23 28.26 1.62
C ASP A 122 5.84 28.21 0.22
N THR A 123 6.08 27.00 -0.30
CA THR A 123 6.57 26.78 -1.67
C THR A 123 5.42 26.42 -2.61
N LEU A 124 5.33 27.12 -3.74
CA LEU A 124 4.54 26.70 -4.89
C LEU A 124 5.43 25.94 -5.87
N HIS A 125 4.91 24.89 -6.50
CA HIS A 125 5.61 24.15 -7.57
C HIS A 125 4.72 24.02 -8.81
N LEU A 126 5.31 24.20 -10.00
CA LEU A 126 4.69 23.92 -11.29
C LEU A 126 5.19 22.56 -11.81
N TRP A 127 4.26 21.63 -11.99
CA TRP A 127 4.51 20.28 -12.51
C TRP A 127 4.15 20.17 -13.99
N ASN A 128 5.02 19.51 -14.76
CA ASN A 128 4.73 19.03 -16.11
C ASN A 128 4.16 17.60 -16.05
N LEU A 129 2.99 17.37 -16.65
CA LEU A 129 2.30 16.08 -16.74
C LEU A 129 2.27 15.48 -18.15
N ARG A 130 2.83 16.17 -19.15
CA ARG A 130 2.90 15.74 -20.57
C ARG A 130 3.89 14.59 -20.81
N GLN A 131 4.74 14.32 -19.83
CA GLN A 131 5.70 13.21 -19.82
C GLN A 131 5.24 12.14 -18.83
N LYS A 132 5.48 10.86 -19.15
CA LYS A 132 5.06 9.69 -18.35
C LYS A 132 5.47 9.72 -16.87
N ARG A 133 6.52 10.47 -16.53
CA ARG A 133 6.94 10.74 -15.15
C ARG A 133 6.87 12.24 -14.87
N PRO A 134 5.89 12.73 -14.09
CA PRO A 134 5.78 14.13 -13.73
C PRO A 134 7.08 14.71 -13.16
N ALA A 135 7.39 15.95 -13.53
CA ALA A 135 8.55 16.67 -13.00
C ALA A 135 8.21 18.13 -12.70
N ILE A 136 8.85 18.66 -11.66
CA ILE A 136 8.80 20.08 -11.31
C ILE A 136 9.60 20.88 -12.34
N LEU A 137 8.95 21.81 -13.04
CA LEU A 137 9.59 22.77 -13.94
C LEU A 137 10.16 23.96 -13.16
N HIS A 138 9.34 24.51 -12.27
CA HIS A 138 9.63 25.72 -11.52
C HIS A 138 9.09 25.61 -10.10
N SER A 139 9.75 26.28 -9.16
CA SER A 139 9.29 26.45 -7.79
C SER A 139 9.41 27.91 -7.36
N LEU A 140 8.53 28.36 -6.48
CA LEU A 140 8.47 29.74 -6.01
C LEU A 140 8.20 29.71 -4.50
N LYS A 141 9.23 29.98 -3.71
CA LYS A 141 9.17 29.94 -2.25
C LYS A 141 8.89 31.33 -1.69
N PHE A 142 7.75 31.50 -1.02
CA PHE A 142 7.43 32.74 -0.32
C PHE A 142 8.23 32.87 0.97
N ASN A 143 8.57 34.10 1.34
CA ASN A 143 9.35 34.44 2.53
C ASN A 143 8.52 35.35 3.44
N ARG A 144 8.31 34.94 4.70
CA ARG A 144 7.62 35.72 5.76
C ARG A 144 6.12 36.02 5.51
N GLU A 145 5.55 35.49 4.44
CA GLU A 145 4.12 35.47 4.16
C GLU A 145 3.70 34.02 3.92
N ARG A 146 2.87 33.50 4.83
CA ARG A 146 2.38 32.12 4.78
C ARG A 146 1.25 32.01 3.76
N VAL A 147 1.31 31.01 2.87
CA VAL A 147 0.30 30.77 1.84
C VAL A 147 -0.91 30.06 2.47
N THR A 148 -2.12 30.56 2.20
CA THR A 148 -3.37 30.00 2.75
C THR A 148 -4.37 29.59 1.68
N PHE A 149 -4.38 30.23 0.52
CA PHE A 149 -5.30 29.91 -0.57
C PHE A 149 -4.69 30.23 -1.93
N CYS A 150 -4.99 29.42 -2.94
CA CYS A 150 -4.57 29.58 -4.32
C CYS A 150 -5.77 29.44 -5.26
N HIS A 151 -5.98 30.41 -6.15
CA HIS A 151 -7.00 30.34 -7.20
C HIS A 151 -6.38 30.55 -8.58
N LEU A 152 -6.50 29.54 -9.44
CA LEU A 152 -6.21 29.65 -10.87
C LEU A 152 -7.55 29.64 -11.61
N PRO A 153 -7.98 30.76 -12.23
CA PRO A 153 -9.17 30.78 -13.04
C PRO A 153 -8.99 29.91 -14.30
N PHE A 154 -10.07 29.29 -14.77
CA PHE A 154 -10.04 28.48 -15.98
C PHE A 154 -9.51 29.31 -17.16
N GLN A 155 -8.57 28.72 -17.90
CA GLN A 155 -7.84 29.35 -19.01
C GLN A 155 -7.07 30.65 -18.67
N SER A 156 -6.78 30.90 -17.39
CA SER A 156 -5.92 32.02 -16.99
C SER A 156 -4.45 31.63 -16.89
N LYS A 157 -3.56 32.53 -17.28
CA LYS A 157 -2.12 32.46 -16.95
C LYS A 157 -1.74 33.15 -15.64
N TRP A 158 -2.74 33.63 -14.89
CA TRP A 158 -2.55 34.38 -13.65
C TRP A 158 -3.15 33.61 -12.47
N LEU A 159 -2.29 33.21 -11.54
CA LEU A 159 -2.61 32.53 -10.29
C LEU A 159 -2.67 33.56 -9.16
N TYR A 160 -3.79 33.61 -8.44
CA TYR A 160 -3.91 34.42 -7.23
C TYR A 160 -3.49 33.60 -6.00
N VAL A 161 -2.67 34.20 -5.13
CA VAL A 161 -2.10 33.58 -3.93
C VAL A 161 -2.47 34.41 -2.71
N GLY A 162 -3.46 33.94 -1.95
CA GLY A 162 -3.90 34.49 -0.67
C GLY A 162 -2.99 34.04 0.48
N THR A 163 -2.86 34.90 1.47
CA THR A 163 -1.93 34.73 2.60
C THR A 163 -2.60 34.87 3.96
N GLU A 164 -1.92 34.35 4.99
CA GLU A 164 -2.29 34.50 6.41
C GLU A 164 -2.36 35.97 6.86
N ARG A 165 -1.63 36.86 6.17
CA ARG A 165 -1.65 38.32 6.38
C ARG A 165 -2.78 39.03 5.63
N GLY A 166 -3.70 38.32 4.98
CA GLY A 166 -4.80 38.92 4.21
C GLY A 166 -4.40 39.51 2.85
N ASN A 167 -3.12 39.48 2.47
CA ASN A 167 -2.68 39.97 1.16
C ASN A 167 -2.91 38.93 0.07
N ILE A 168 -3.18 39.40 -1.15
CA ILE A 168 -3.25 38.56 -2.36
C ILE A 168 -2.16 38.97 -3.32
N HIS A 169 -1.25 38.05 -3.61
CA HIS A 169 -0.19 38.18 -4.60
C HIS A 169 -0.61 37.54 -5.93
N ILE A 170 -0.09 38.04 -7.04
CA ILE A 170 -0.40 37.54 -8.38
C ILE A 170 0.87 36.88 -8.95
N VAL A 171 0.77 35.61 -9.35
CA VAL A 171 1.83 34.83 -9.99
C VAL A 171 1.48 34.60 -11.46
N ASN A 172 2.39 34.91 -12.37
CA ASN A 172 2.30 34.51 -13.77
C ASN A 172 2.76 33.04 -13.89
N VAL A 173 1.90 32.11 -14.32
CA VAL A 173 2.21 30.67 -14.32
C VAL A 173 3.14 30.24 -15.47
N GLU A 174 3.19 31.01 -16.56
CA GLU A 174 4.08 30.77 -17.71
C GLU A 174 5.55 31.00 -17.33
N SER A 175 5.85 32.14 -16.72
CA SER A 175 7.19 32.51 -16.25
C SER A 175 7.50 32.07 -14.81
N PHE A 176 6.49 31.55 -14.11
CA PHE A 176 6.48 31.25 -12.68
C PHE A 176 7.05 32.37 -11.79
N SER A 177 6.66 33.62 -12.09
CA SER A 177 7.17 34.84 -11.44
C SER A 177 6.06 35.68 -10.82
N LEU A 178 6.41 36.45 -9.79
CA LEU A 178 5.49 37.37 -9.11
C LEU A 178 5.34 38.69 -9.88
N SER A 179 4.09 39.09 -10.11
CA SER A 179 3.73 40.45 -10.49
C SER A 179 4.05 41.43 -9.35
N GLY A 180 4.42 42.67 -9.69
CA GLY A 180 4.46 43.77 -8.73
C GLY A 180 3.08 44.24 -8.25
N TYR A 181 1.98 43.74 -8.85
CA TYR A 181 0.63 44.02 -8.41
C TYR A 181 0.23 43.14 -7.22
N VAL A 182 -0.24 43.77 -6.14
CA VAL A 182 -0.67 43.11 -4.90
C VAL A 182 -1.97 43.75 -4.43
N ILE A 183 -2.97 42.92 -4.09
CA ILE A 183 -4.18 43.38 -3.41
C ILE A 183 -3.92 43.33 -1.91
N MET A 184 -3.69 44.51 -1.32
CA MET A 184 -3.46 44.66 0.11
C MET A 184 -4.78 44.59 0.88
N TRP A 185 -4.83 43.84 1.98
CA TRP A 185 -6.05 43.67 2.79
C TRP A 185 -6.66 45.02 3.22
N ASN A 186 -5.83 45.99 3.57
CA ASN A 186 -6.25 47.32 4.04
C ASN A 186 -6.87 48.22 2.96
N LYS A 187 -6.72 47.85 1.68
CA LYS A 187 -7.46 48.46 0.55
C LYS A 187 -8.73 47.68 0.24
N ALA A 188 -8.73 46.36 0.46
CA ALA A 188 -9.89 45.50 0.26
C ALA A 188 -10.99 45.80 1.29
N ILE A 189 -10.65 45.89 2.57
CA ILE A 189 -11.62 46.29 3.62
C ILE A 189 -11.85 47.81 3.64
N GLU A 190 -12.68 48.28 4.58
CA GLU A 190 -12.96 49.70 4.76
C GLU A 190 -11.91 50.35 5.68
N LEU A 191 -11.37 51.51 5.30
CA LEU A 191 -10.28 52.20 6.03
C LEU A 191 -10.70 52.71 7.43
N SER A 192 -12.00 52.78 7.70
CA SER A 192 -12.62 53.05 9.00
C SER A 192 -12.42 51.89 10.00
N SER A 193 -12.31 50.67 9.50
CA SER A 193 -12.11 49.47 10.32
C SER A 193 -10.67 49.41 10.84
N LYS A 194 -10.53 49.43 12.17
CA LYS A 194 -9.22 49.30 12.84
C LYS A 194 -8.79 47.86 13.07
N SER A 195 -9.63 46.88 12.77
CA SER A 195 -9.32 45.44 12.92
C SER A 195 -8.76 44.86 11.62
N HIS A 196 -7.77 43.98 11.77
CA HIS A 196 -7.26 43.14 10.69
C HIS A 196 -8.31 42.08 10.33
N PRO A 197 -8.60 41.80 9.04
CA PRO A 197 -9.65 40.85 8.64
C PRO A 197 -9.22 39.38 8.74
N GLY A 198 -7.94 39.15 9.01
CA GLY A 198 -7.37 37.81 9.16
C GLY A 198 -6.83 37.22 7.85
N PRO A 199 -6.56 35.91 7.83
CA PRO A 199 -6.17 35.15 6.65
C PRO A 199 -7.15 35.29 5.48
N VAL A 200 -6.62 35.19 4.26
CA VAL A 200 -7.46 34.93 3.08
C VAL A 200 -7.87 33.47 3.08
N VAL A 201 -9.18 33.22 3.17
CA VAL A 201 -9.77 31.86 3.14
C VAL A 201 -10.35 31.50 1.77
N HIS A 202 -10.60 32.48 0.91
CA HIS A 202 -11.15 32.24 -0.43
C HIS A 202 -10.79 33.34 -1.43
N ILE A 203 -10.52 32.94 -2.68
CA ILE A 203 -10.39 33.83 -3.84
C ILE A 203 -11.10 33.18 -5.03
N SER A 204 -11.91 33.94 -5.77
CA SER A 204 -12.47 33.46 -7.05
C SER A 204 -12.97 34.57 -7.97
N ASP A 205 -12.69 34.45 -9.26
CA ASP A 205 -13.26 35.31 -10.31
C ASP A 205 -14.79 35.27 -10.32
N ASN A 206 -15.46 36.38 -10.65
CA ASN A 206 -16.89 36.35 -10.96
C ASN A 206 -17.11 35.64 -12.31
N PRO A 207 -17.94 34.57 -12.39
CA PRO A 207 -18.12 33.81 -13.63
C PRO A 207 -18.55 34.64 -14.85
N MET A 208 -19.28 35.75 -14.64
CA MET A 208 -19.84 36.59 -15.70
C MET A 208 -19.11 37.92 -15.90
N ASP A 209 -18.11 38.25 -15.06
CA ASP A 209 -17.33 39.48 -15.15
C ASP A 209 -15.88 39.25 -14.68
N GLU A 210 -15.01 38.96 -15.64
CA GLU A 210 -13.57 38.73 -15.45
C GLU A 210 -12.83 39.94 -14.83
N GLY A 211 -13.47 41.10 -14.71
CA GLY A 211 -12.97 42.28 -14.01
C GLY A 211 -13.26 42.31 -12.51
N LYS A 212 -13.99 41.33 -11.96
CA LYS A 212 -14.39 41.28 -10.54
C LYS A 212 -13.85 40.01 -9.86
N LEU A 213 -13.26 40.18 -8.69
CA LEU A 213 -12.83 39.08 -7.81
C LEU A 213 -13.66 39.07 -6.53
N LEU A 214 -14.00 37.88 -6.04
CA LEU A 214 -14.49 37.69 -4.68
C LEU A 214 -13.31 37.30 -3.79
N ILE A 215 -13.13 38.01 -2.68
CA ILE A 215 -12.09 37.77 -1.68
C ILE A 215 -12.77 37.53 -0.33
N GLY A 216 -12.61 36.33 0.21
CA GLY A 216 -13.12 35.95 1.53
C GLY A 216 -12.00 35.99 2.58
N PHE A 217 -12.29 36.62 3.72
CA PHE A 217 -11.42 36.66 4.89
C PHE A 217 -12.02 35.84 6.04
N GLU A 218 -11.16 35.26 6.88
CA GLU A 218 -11.60 34.44 8.02
C GLU A 218 -12.59 35.17 8.94
N SER A 219 -12.43 36.49 9.16
CA SER A 219 -13.26 37.28 10.09
C SER A 219 -14.71 37.56 9.63
N GLY A 220 -15.30 36.73 8.78
CA GLY A 220 -16.68 36.93 8.30
C GLY A 220 -16.85 38.02 7.24
N THR A 221 -15.75 38.58 6.72
CA THR A 221 -15.77 39.65 5.71
C THR A 221 -15.50 39.09 4.31
N VAL A 222 -16.39 39.39 3.37
CA VAL A 222 -16.21 39.13 1.94
C VAL A 222 -16.17 40.45 1.18
N VAL A 223 -15.27 40.58 0.20
CA VAL A 223 -15.10 41.78 -0.63
C VAL A 223 -15.28 41.40 -2.09
N LEU A 224 -16.14 42.15 -2.80
CA LEU A 224 -16.11 42.18 -4.26
C LEU A 224 -15.09 43.24 -4.69
N TRP A 225 -13.94 42.79 -5.17
CA TRP A 225 -12.85 43.63 -5.64
C TRP A 225 -12.96 43.87 -7.14
N ASP A 226 -12.96 45.14 -7.54
CA ASP A 226 -12.90 45.56 -8.94
C ASP A 226 -11.45 45.77 -9.37
N LEU A 227 -11.00 44.98 -10.35
CA LEU A 227 -9.63 44.96 -10.84
C LEU A 227 -9.25 46.22 -11.64
N LYS A 228 -10.22 46.82 -12.35
CA LYS A 228 -10.01 47.99 -13.22
C LYS A 228 -9.75 49.26 -12.40
N SER A 229 -10.62 49.51 -11.42
CA SER A 229 -10.57 50.64 -10.49
C SER A 229 -9.66 50.40 -9.28
N LYS A 230 -9.22 49.15 -9.06
CA LYS A 230 -8.30 48.71 -7.99
C LYS A 230 -8.86 49.01 -6.59
N LYS A 231 -10.16 48.71 -6.36
CA LYS A 231 -10.90 48.99 -5.12
C LYS A 231 -11.94 47.91 -4.81
N GLY A 232 -12.26 47.72 -3.52
CA GLY A 232 -13.44 46.96 -3.10
C GLY A 232 -14.73 47.75 -3.38
N GLU A 233 -15.54 47.25 -4.32
CA GLU A 233 -16.82 47.81 -4.76
C GLU A 233 -17.93 47.54 -3.74
N TYR A 234 -18.04 46.29 -3.30
CA TYR A 234 -18.98 45.86 -2.27
C TYR A 234 -18.27 45.07 -1.17
N ARG A 235 -18.82 45.14 0.05
CA ARG A 235 -18.32 44.44 1.24
C ARG A 235 -19.51 43.81 1.94
N TYR A 236 -19.42 42.52 2.22
CA TYR A 236 -20.45 41.72 2.89
C TYR A 236 -19.86 41.26 4.21
N THR A 237 -20.58 41.48 5.30
CA THR A 237 -20.10 41.15 6.65
C THR A 237 -21.08 40.21 7.32
N HIS A 238 -20.56 39.14 7.91
CA HIS A 238 -21.28 38.27 8.82
C HIS A 238 -20.52 38.21 10.15
N ASP A 239 -21.23 37.96 11.26
CA ASP A 239 -20.63 37.96 12.60
C ASP A 239 -19.79 36.71 12.89
N GLU A 240 -19.93 35.67 12.06
CA GLU A 240 -19.29 34.36 12.20
C GLU A 240 -18.17 34.16 11.18
N ALA A 241 -17.14 33.39 11.56
CA ALA A 241 -15.97 33.16 10.73
C ALA A 241 -16.27 32.22 9.54
N ILE A 242 -15.78 32.60 8.36
CA ILE A 242 -16.02 31.94 7.06
C ILE A 242 -14.97 30.86 6.80
N HIS A 243 -15.42 29.70 6.32
CA HIS A 243 -14.53 28.60 5.87
C HIS A 243 -14.49 28.42 4.36
N SER A 244 -15.60 28.65 3.66
CA SER A 244 -15.70 28.40 2.21
C SER A 244 -16.77 29.27 1.54
N VAL A 245 -16.54 29.60 0.27
CA VAL A 245 -17.44 30.43 -0.55
C VAL A 245 -17.61 29.80 -1.93
N ALA A 246 -18.82 29.82 -2.49
CA ALA A 246 -19.08 29.33 -3.84
C ALA A 246 -20.00 30.25 -4.65
N TRP A 247 -19.65 30.46 -5.92
CA TRP A 247 -20.40 31.29 -6.87
C TRP A 247 -21.60 30.55 -7.47
N HIS A 248 -22.72 31.26 -7.64
CA HIS A 248 -23.74 30.90 -8.63
C HIS A 248 -23.20 31.23 -10.03
N HIS A 249 -23.42 30.37 -11.03
CA HIS A 249 -22.87 30.54 -12.38
C HIS A 249 -23.24 31.88 -13.07
N GLU A 250 -24.40 32.46 -12.75
CA GLU A 250 -24.77 33.79 -13.25
C GLU A 250 -23.92 34.96 -12.69
N GLY A 251 -23.06 34.74 -11.69
CA GLY A 251 -22.23 35.79 -11.09
C GLY A 251 -23.01 36.86 -10.29
N LYS A 252 -24.31 36.66 -10.06
CA LYS A 252 -25.19 37.59 -9.31
C LYS A 252 -25.35 37.22 -7.84
N GLN A 253 -24.99 35.99 -7.46
CA GLN A 253 -25.14 35.46 -6.11
C GLN A 253 -23.97 34.55 -5.76
N PHE A 254 -23.66 34.45 -4.46
CA PHE A 254 -22.71 33.50 -3.91
C PHE A 254 -23.21 33.01 -2.54
N ILE A 255 -22.71 31.85 -2.11
CA ILE A 255 -22.98 31.26 -0.81
C ILE A 255 -21.70 31.24 0.03
N CYS A 256 -21.80 31.52 1.33
CA CYS A 256 -20.72 31.40 2.31
C CYS A 256 -21.09 30.36 3.37
N SER A 257 -20.11 29.63 3.89
CA SER A 257 -20.25 28.70 5.01
C SER A 257 -19.50 29.16 6.26
N HIS A 258 -20.12 28.95 7.44
CA HIS A 258 -19.71 29.60 8.69
C HIS A 258 -19.42 28.63 9.84
N SER A 259 -18.79 29.16 10.88
CA SER A 259 -18.36 28.44 12.08
C SER A 259 -19.50 28.00 13.00
N ASP A 260 -20.65 28.69 12.96
CA ASP A 260 -21.88 28.31 13.69
C ASP A 260 -22.72 27.23 12.97
N GLY A 261 -22.22 26.73 11.84
CA GLY A 261 -22.90 25.74 11.00
C GLY A 261 -24.01 26.32 10.12
N THR A 262 -24.04 27.63 9.89
CA THR A 262 -24.94 28.26 8.92
C THR A 262 -24.32 28.38 7.53
N LEU A 263 -25.20 28.57 6.54
CA LEU A 263 -24.89 29.07 5.21
C LEU A 263 -25.57 30.43 5.02
N THR A 264 -24.89 31.39 4.38
CA THR A 264 -25.52 32.64 3.94
C THR A 264 -25.40 32.82 2.43
N ILE A 265 -26.55 33.03 1.77
CA ILE A 265 -26.63 33.34 0.34
C ILE A 265 -26.75 34.85 0.20
N TRP A 266 -25.89 35.45 -0.62
CA TRP A 266 -25.83 36.90 -0.84
C TRP A 266 -26.18 37.25 -2.28
N ASN A 267 -26.87 38.38 -2.47
CA ASN A 267 -26.99 39.02 -3.78
C ASN A 267 -25.86 40.03 -3.91
N VAL A 268 -25.07 39.93 -4.98
CA VAL A 268 -23.89 40.77 -5.20
C VAL A 268 -24.21 42.26 -5.14
N ARG A 269 -25.36 42.69 -5.67
CA ARG A 269 -25.77 44.11 -5.70
C ARG A 269 -26.44 44.60 -4.42
N ASN A 270 -26.64 43.74 -3.41
CA ASN A 270 -27.20 44.14 -2.12
C ASN A 270 -26.32 43.64 -0.96
N PRO A 271 -25.27 44.38 -0.58
CA PRO A 271 -24.36 44.00 0.48
C PRO A 271 -24.91 44.14 1.91
N THR A 272 -26.10 44.75 2.09
CA THR A 272 -26.57 45.17 3.42
C THR A 272 -27.03 44.02 4.32
N LYS A 273 -27.46 42.90 3.74
CA LYS A 273 -27.88 41.67 4.45
C LYS A 273 -27.90 40.49 3.49
N PRO A 274 -27.76 39.24 3.96
CA PRO A 274 -27.93 38.07 3.12
C PRO A 274 -29.36 38.00 2.57
N LEU A 275 -29.50 37.42 1.38
CA LEU A 275 -30.78 37.08 0.76
C LEU A 275 -31.47 35.98 1.58
N GLN A 276 -30.68 35.01 2.06
CA GLN A 276 -31.15 33.89 2.87
C GLN A 276 -30.04 33.42 3.82
N THR A 277 -30.41 33.10 5.06
CA THR A 277 -29.58 32.33 5.99
C THR A 277 -30.23 30.96 6.16
N ILE A 278 -29.43 29.90 6.07
CA ILE A 278 -29.86 28.51 6.17
C ILE A 278 -29.06 27.84 7.29
N THR A 279 -29.73 27.09 8.17
CA THR A 279 -29.07 26.20 9.14
C THR A 279 -29.45 24.76 8.77
N PRO A 280 -28.68 24.05 7.92
CA PRO A 280 -29.14 22.81 7.27
C PRO A 280 -29.55 21.70 8.24
N HIS A 281 -28.93 21.67 9.43
CA HIS A 281 -29.16 20.66 10.47
C HIS A 281 -29.70 21.26 11.79
N GLY A 282 -29.96 22.57 11.83
CA GLY A 282 -30.47 23.26 13.02
C GLY A 282 -31.96 23.01 13.23
N LYS A 283 -32.37 22.74 14.48
CA LYS A 283 -33.79 22.60 14.81
C LYS A 283 -34.50 23.95 14.64
N GLN A 284 -35.49 24.02 13.75
CA GLN A 284 -36.37 25.18 13.59
C GLN A 284 -37.26 25.34 14.82
N VAL A 285 -37.01 26.33 15.67
CA VAL A 285 -37.78 26.60 16.90
C VAL A 285 -39.01 27.45 16.56
N LYS A 286 -40.20 27.00 16.97
CA LYS A 286 -41.49 27.66 16.62
C LYS A 286 -41.68 29.08 17.18
N ASP A 287 -40.90 29.47 18.19
CA ASP A 287 -41.06 30.73 18.93
C ASP A 287 -40.13 31.87 18.46
N GLY A 288 -39.57 31.78 17.24
CA GLY A 288 -38.74 32.85 16.67
C GLY A 288 -37.36 33.03 17.31
N LYS A 289 -36.93 32.11 18.18
CA LYS A 289 -35.54 32.03 18.69
C LYS A 289 -34.59 31.63 17.56
N LYS A 290 -33.33 32.09 17.62
CA LYS A 290 -32.27 31.61 16.69
C LYS A 290 -32.21 30.06 16.73
N PRO A 291 -32.00 29.39 15.58
CA PRO A 291 -31.72 27.95 15.54
C PRO A 291 -30.57 27.58 16.47
N GLU A 292 -30.57 26.35 16.98
CA GLU A 292 -29.44 25.83 17.75
C GLU A 292 -28.15 25.85 16.91
N PRO A 293 -27.02 26.38 17.44
CA PRO A 293 -25.77 26.41 16.72
C PRO A 293 -25.30 24.99 16.42
N CYS A 294 -24.70 24.80 15.26
CA CYS A 294 -24.18 23.53 14.80
C CYS A 294 -22.64 23.58 14.73
N LYS A 295 -22.01 22.45 14.45
CA LYS A 295 -20.57 22.39 14.14
C LYS A 295 -20.30 23.19 12.85
N PRO A 296 -19.08 23.73 12.65
CA PRO A 296 -18.71 24.44 11.44
C PRO A 296 -19.06 23.70 10.14
N ILE A 297 -19.47 24.43 9.10
CA ILE A 297 -19.49 23.93 7.73
C ILE A 297 -18.16 24.32 7.07
N LEU A 298 -17.29 23.32 6.86
CA LEU A 298 -15.89 23.53 6.45
C LEU A 298 -15.74 23.79 4.95
N LYS A 299 -16.60 23.19 4.12
CA LYS A 299 -16.62 23.41 2.68
C LYS A 299 -18.05 23.38 2.14
N VAL A 300 -18.34 24.26 1.18
CA VAL A 300 -19.61 24.28 0.44
C VAL A 300 -19.33 24.45 -1.07
N GLU A 301 -20.02 23.68 -1.89
CA GLU A 301 -20.08 23.88 -3.34
C GLU A 301 -21.52 24.18 -3.76
N TYR A 302 -21.67 25.15 -4.69
CA TYR A 302 -22.95 25.58 -5.23
C TYR A 302 -22.92 25.37 -6.75
N LYS A 303 -23.76 24.45 -7.24
CA LYS A 303 -23.72 23.96 -8.63
C LYS A 303 -25.10 23.99 -9.25
N THR A 304 -25.24 24.53 -10.46
CA THR A 304 -26.55 24.74 -11.10
C THR A 304 -26.87 23.74 -12.19
N THR A 305 -28.18 23.54 -12.40
CA THR A 305 -28.76 22.68 -13.43
C THR A 305 -29.69 23.49 -14.32
N ARG A 306 -29.86 23.10 -15.60
CA ARG A 306 -30.86 23.70 -16.51
C ARG A 306 -32.30 23.42 -16.04
N ALA A 307 -32.49 22.43 -15.17
CA ALA A 307 -33.77 22.16 -14.50
C ALA A 307 -34.16 23.21 -13.44
N GLY A 308 -33.25 24.12 -13.07
CA GLY A 308 -33.52 25.33 -12.29
C GLY A 308 -33.24 25.23 -10.79
N GLU A 309 -33.33 24.04 -10.21
CA GLU A 309 -32.92 23.82 -8.81
C GLU A 309 -31.41 23.54 -8.73
N PRO A 310 -30.66 24.27 -7.89
CA PRO A 310 -29.23 24.05 -7.72
C PRO A 310 -28.94 22.96 -6.67
N PHE A 311 -27.78 22.32 -6.82
CA PHE A 311 -27.17 21.51 -5.77
C PHE A 311 -26.35 22.41 -4.84
N ILE A 312 -26.59 22.27 -3.54
CA ILE A 312 -25.71 22.78 -2.47
C ILE A 312 -25.14 21.55 -1.77
N ILE A 313 -23.84 21.33 -1.92
CA ILE A 313 -23.12 20.17 -1.37
C ILE A 313 -22.16 20.68 -0.30
N LEU A 314 -22.17 20.09 0.90
CA LEU A 314 -21.40 20.59 2.03
C LEU A 314 -20.83 19.49 2.94
N SER A 315 -19.75 19.81 3.64
CA SER A 315 -19.16 18.98 4.70
C SER A 315 -19.17 19.71 6.05
N GLY A 316 -19.52 18.98 7.11
CA GLY A 316 -19.73 19.55 8.45
C GLY A 316 -21.19 19.96 8.72
N GLY A 317 -21.40 20.97 9.55
CA GLY A 317 -22.75 21.51 9.82
C GLY A 317 -23.64 20.70 10.77
N LEU A 318 -23.22 19.53 11.27
CA LEU A 318 -24.03 18.71 12.17
C LEU A 318 -24.25 19.38 13.54
N SER A 319 -25.44 19.20 14.12
CA SER A 319 -25.75 19.65 15.50
C SER A 319 -24.81 19.03 16.54
N TYR A 320 -24.49 19.76 17.61
CA TYR A 320 -23.65 19.26 18.71
C TYR A 320 -24.27 18.04 19.42
N ASP A 321 -25.59 17.93 19.48
CA ASP A 321 -26.31 16.80 20.08
C ASP A 321 -26.05 15.47 19.36
N THR A 322 -25.51 15.47 18.13
CA THR A 322 -25.20 14.25 17.37
C THR A 322 -23.87 13.61 17.79
N VAL A 323 -23.52 13.67 19.07
CA VAL A 323 -22.31 13.03 19.63
C VAL A 323 -22.32 11.54 19.27
N GLY A 324 -21.26 11.06 18.60
CA GLY A 324 -21.15 9.68 18.12
C GLY A 324 -21.64 9.41 16.69
N ARG A 325 -22.21 10.39 15.97
CA ARG A 325 -22.47 10.23 14.53
C ARG A 325 -21.17 10.25 13.72
N ARG A 326 -21.16 9.44 12.66
CA ARG A 326 -20.12 9.37 11.64
C ARG A 326 -19.97 10.71 10.90
N PRO A 327 -18.78 11.02 10.36
CA PRO A 327 -18.59 12.13 9.43
C PRO A 327 -19.57 12.05 8.26
N CYS A 328 -20.03 13.18 7.71
CA CYS A 328 -21.03 13.17 6.65
C CYS A 328 -20.81 14.23 5.58
N LEU A 329 -21.27 13.90 4.37
CA LEU A 329 -21.49 14.85 3.28
C LEU A 329 -23.00 15.09 3.17
N THR A 330 -23.43 16.35 3.16
CA THR A 330 -24.84 16.72 2.99
C THR A 330 -25.05 17.24 1.57
N VAL A 331 -26.05 16.68 0.88
CA VAL A 331 -26.47 17.08 -0.47
C VAL A 331 -27.88 17.66 -0.39
N MET A 332 -28.00 18.96 -0.62
CA MET A 332 -29.27 19.66 -0.74
C MET A 332 -29.57 19.91 -2.23
N HIS A 333 -30.77 19.55 -2.68
CA HIS A 333 -31.23 19.78 -4.05
C HIS A 333 -32.74 20.04 -4.05
N GLY A 334 -33.14 21.25 -4.43
CA GLY A 334 -34.51 21.75 -4.25
C GLY A 334 -34.98 21.65 -2.80
N LYS A 335 -36.04 20.87 -2.55
CA LYS A 335 -36.58 20.61 -1.21
C LYS A 335 -36.00 19.37 -0.52
N SER A 336 -35.11 18.64 -1.17
CA SER A 336 -34.51 17.41 -0.65
C SER A 336 -33.18 17.71 0.04
N THR A 337 -32.99 17.16 1.24
CA THR A 337 -31.70 17.16 1.96
C THR A 337 -31.33 15.72 2.29
N ALA A 338 -30.31 15.19 1.64
CA ALA A 338 -29.72 13.89 1.98
C ALA A 338 -28.46 14.09 2.81
N VAL A 339 -28.29 13.26 3.84
CA VAL A 339 -27.08 13.22 4.67
C VAL A 339 -26.43 11.85 4.46
N LEU A 340 -25.25 11.86 3.85
CA LEU A 340 -24.52 10.66 3.46
C LEU A 340 -23.42 10.42 4.51
N GLU A 341 -23.56 9.36 5.29
CA GLU A 341 -22.58 8.98 6.32
C GLU A 341 -21.34 8.32 5.69
N MET A 342 -20.16 8.68 6.18
CA MET A 342 -18.85 8.21 5.72
C MET A 342 -18.19 7.32 6.78
N ASP A 343 -17.46 6.28 6.38
CA ASP A 343 -16.74 5.41 7.30
C ASP A 343 -15.51 6.08 7.95
N TYR A 344 -15.00 7.17 7.35
CA TYR A 344 -13.83 7.94 7.81
C TYR A 344 -14.07 9.45 7.67
N SER A 345 -13.24 10.27 8.31
CA SER A 345 -13.33 11.75 8.20
C SER A 345 -13.12 12.21 6.76
N ILE A 346 -13.91 13.21 6.34
CA ILE A 346 -13.73 13.89 5.06
C ILE A 346 -12.52 14.82 5.19
N VAL A 347 -11.54 14.64 4.29
CA VAL A 347 -10.39 15.53 4.13
C VAL A 347 -10.73 16.64 3.14
N ASP A 348 -11.30 16.28 1.98
CA ASP A 348 -11.79 17.23 0.98
C ASP A 348 -12.86 16.58 0.09
N PHE A 349 -13.61 17.37 -0.67
CA PHE A 349 -14.49 16.88 -1.74
C PHE A 349 -14.53 17.85 -2.92
N LEU A 350 -14.85 17.37 -4.13
CA LEU A 350 -15.15 18.22 -5.28
C LEU A 350 -16.29 17.63 -6.13
N THR A 351 -17.07 18.50 -6.78
CA THR A 351 -18.15 18.08 -7.68
C THR A 351 -17.68 17.98 -9.13
N LEU A 352 -18.01 16.87 -9.79
CA LEU A 352 -17.77 16.65 -11.21
C LEU A 352 -18.94 17.22 -12.03
N CYS A 353 -18.60 18.07 -13.00
CA CYS A 353 -19.53 18.85 -13.81
C CYS A 353 -19.33 18.55 -15.30
N GLU A 354 -20.37 18.63 -16.12
CA GLU A 354 -20.28 18.34 -17.56
C GLU A 354 -19.42 19.35 -18.33
N THR A 355 -19.24 20.55 -17.78
CA THR A 355 -18.52 21.67 -18.40
C THR A 355 -17.45 22.24 -17.47
N PRO A 356 -16.25 22.62 -17.99
CA PRO A 356 -15.24 23.35 -17.23
C PRO A 356 -15.59 24.84 -17.05
N TYR A 357 -16.55 25.36 -17.81
CA TYR A 357 -16.89 26.79 -17.82
C TYR A 357 -17.75 27.14 -16.59
N PRO A 358 -17.27 27.98 -15.66
CA PRO A 358 -17.99 28.28 -14.41
C PRO A 358 -19.25 29.12 -14.62
N ASN A 359 -19.49 29.60 -15.85
CA ASN A 359 -20.54 30.55 -16.22
C ASN A 359 -21.72 29.94 -17.00
N ASP A 360 -21.61 28.68 -17.42
CA ASP A 360 -22.77 27.89 -17.88
C ASP A 360 -23.47 27.22 -16.69
N PHE A 361 -24.61 26.60 -16.97
CA PHE A 361 -25.15 25.56 -16.10
C PHE A 361 -24.13 24.42 -16.00
N GLN A 362 -23.70 24.12 -14.77
CA GLN A 362 -22.56 23.25 -14.54
C GLN A 362 -22.92 21.76 -14.66
N GLU A 363 -24.20 21.40 -14.50
CA GLU A 363 -24.73 20.03 -14.57
C GLU A 363 -23.88 19.02 -13.76
N PRO A 364 -23.92 19.12 -12.42
CA PRO A 364 -23.15 18.25 -11.54
C PRO A 364 -23.66 16.80 -11.63
N TYR A 365 -22.80 15.88 -12.05
CA TYR A 365 -23.16 14.46 -12.26
C TYR A 365 -22.57 13.51 -11.20
N ALA A 366 -21.53 13.92 -10.47
CA ALA A 366 -20.95 13.12 -9.39
C ALA A 366 -20.21 13.99 -8.36
N VAL A 367 -19.93 13.44 -7.17
CA VAL A 367 -19.02 14.03 -6.17
C VAL A 367 -17.87 13.08 -5.91
N VAL A 368 -16.64 13.58 -5.94
CA VAL A 368 -15.45 12.90 -5.44
C VAL A 368 -15.25 13.31 -3.98
N VAL A 369 -15.22 12.35 -3.06
CA VAL A 369 -14.99 12.57 -1.63
C VAL A 369 -13.70 11.87 -1.23
N LEU A 370 -12.71 12.67 -0.81
CA LEU A 370 -11.43 12.21 -0.29
C LEU A 370 -11.56 12.08 1.23
N LEU A 371 -11.50 10.85 1.73
CA LEU A 371 -11.50 10.54 3.16
C LEU A 371 -10.08 10.30 3.67
N GLU A 372 -9.87 10.28 4.99
CA GLU A 372 -8.56 9.97 5.60
C GLU A 372 -7.94 8.64 5.11
N LYS A 373 -8.81 7.67 4.74
CA LYS A 373 -8.45 6.29 4.41
C LYS A 373 -9.26 5.72 3.23
N ASP A 374 -9.96 6.52 2.44
CA ASP A 374 -10.66 6.02 1.25
C ASP A 374 -10.97 7.12 0.22
N LEU A 375 -11.33 6.72 -1.00
CA LEU A 375 -11.82 7.59 -2.07
C LEU A 375 -13.20 7.11 -2.52
N VAL A 376 -14.24 7.87 -2.16
CA VAL A 376 -15.63 7.55 -2.48
C VAL A 376 -16.13 8.47 -3.58
N LEU A 377 -16.69 7.90 -4.65
CA LEU A 377 -17.38 8.65 -5.69
C LEU A 377 -18.88 8.39 -5.61
N ILE A 378 -19.68 9.45 -5.67
CA ILE A 378 -21.13 9.45 -5.44
C ILE A 378 -21.83 9.92 -6.74
N ASP A 379 -22.80 9.17 -7.25
CA ASP A 379 -23.56 9.53 -8.46
C ASP A 379 -24.70 10.49 -8.13
N LEU A 380 -24.64 11.72 -8.63
CA LEU A 380 -25.67 12.74 -8.41
C LEU A 380 -26.87 12.60 -9.37
N ALA A 381 -26.72 11.86 -10.47
CA ALA A 381 -27.76 11.70 -11.47
C ALA A 381 -28.75 10.55 -11.15
N GLN A 382 -28.50 9.77 -10.09
CA GLN A 382 -29.38 8.70 -9.64
C GLN A 382 -29.95 8.99 -8.26
N ASN A 383 -31.28 8.86 -8.13
CA ASN A 383 -31.98 9.00 -6.86
C ASN A 383 -31.40 8.04 -5.81
N GLY A 384 -31.20 8.55 -4.59
CA GLY A 384 -30.57 7.81 -3.49
C GLY A 384 -29.04 7.89 -3.48
N TYR A 385 -28.42 8.58 -4.43
CA TYR A 385 -26.99 8.88 -4.48
C TYR A 385 -26.07 7.65 -4.34
N PRO A 386 -26.23 6.62 -5.21
CA PRO A 386 -25.42 5.41 -5.14
C PRO A 386 -23.94 5.70 -5.45
N ILE A 387 -23.04 4.96 -4.82
CA ILE A 387 -21.59 5.11 -5.04
C ILE A 387 -21.13 4.39 -6.32
N PHE A 388 -20.13 4.92 -7.01
CA PHE A 388 -19.48 4.24 -8.13
C PHE A 388 -18.59 3.10 -7.63
N GLU A 389 -18.50 1.99 -8.39
CA GLU A 389 -17.59 0.89 -8.06
C GLU A 389 -16.15 1.34 -8.32
N ASN A 390 -15.32 1.36 -7.28
CA ASN A 390 -13.96 1.87 -7.37
C ASN A 390 -13.06 0.81 -8.04
N PRO A 391 -12.46 1.10 -9.22
CA PRO A 391 -11.68 0.14 -9.97
C PRO A 391 -10.22 0.04 -9.50
N TYR A 392 -9.81 0.87 -8.54
CA TYR A 392 -8.45 0.90 -8.01
C TYR A 392 -8.29 -0.03 -6.79
N PRO A 393 -7.07 -0.52 -6.52
CA PRO A 393 -6.76 -1.37 -5.37
C PRO A 393 -6.72 -0.58 -4.04
N LEU A 394 -7.63 0.37 -3.81
CA LEU A 394 -7.65 1.17 -2.59
C LEU A 394 -8.07 0.34 -1.36
N SER A 395 -8.59 -0.88 -1.55
CA SER A 395 -8.99 -1.77 -0.46
C SER A 395 -7.84 -2.54 0.23
N ILE A 396 -6.57 -2.28 -0.11
CA ILE A 396 -5.41 -2.97 0.50
C ILE A 396 -5.43 -2.85 2.04
N HIS A 397 -5.88 -1.73 2.58
CA HIS A 397 -5.90 -1.46 4.03
C HIS A 397 -7.28 -1.54 4.69
N GLU A 398 -8.28 -2.20 4.06
CA GLU A 398 -9.57 -2.54 4.73
C GLU A 398 -9.34 -3.15 6.13
N SER A 399 -8.24 -3.89 6.28
CA SER A 399 -7.66 -4.31 7.56
C SER A 399 -6.13 -4.26 7.43
N PRO A 400 -5.37 -3.94 8.50
CA PRO A 400 -3.91 -3.87 8.46
C PRO A 400 -3.29 -5.14 7.87
N VAL A 401 -2.39 -4.97 6.88
CA VAL A 401 -1.61 -6.07 6.32
C VAL A 401 -0.55 -6.52 7.33
N THR A 402 -0.59 -7.79 7.69
CA THR A 402 0.26 -8.42 8.71
C THR A 402 1.39 -9.24 8.09
N CYS A 403 1.15 -9.85 6.93
CA CYS A 403 2.13 -10.56 6.12
C CYS A 403 1.83 -10.41 4.62
N CYS A 404 2.85 -10.59 3.78
CA CYS A 404 2.73 -10.54 2.32
C CYS A 404 3.68 -11.57 1.69
N GLU A 405 3.26 -12.17 0.57
CA GLU A 405 4.12 -13.00 -0.29
C GLU A 405 3.87 -12.64 -1.76
N TYR A 406 4.88 -12.82 -2.61
CA TYR A 406 4.91 -12.34 -4.00
C TYR A 406 5.49 -13.40 -4.94
N PHE A 407 4.72 -13.76 -5.97
CA PHE A 407 5.02 -14.86 -6.88
C PHE A 407 4.99 -14.36 -8.33
N ALA A 408 6.16 -14.24 -8.94
CA ALA A 408 6.32 -14.08 -10.38
C ALA A 408 6.48 -15.43 -11.07
N ASP A 409 6.09 -15.49 -12.35
CA ASP A 409 6.09 -16.69 -13.19
C ASP A 409 5.10 -17.77 -12.69
N CYS A 410 3.91 -17.34 -12.28
CA CYS A 410 2.84 -18.23 -11.83
C CYS A 410 2.22 -19.04 -13.00
N PRO A 411 1.61 -20.22 -12.75
CA PRO A 411 0.88 -20.98 -13.76
C PRO A 411 -0.20 -20.14 -14.48
N VAL A 412 -0.21 -20.17 -15.82
CA VAL A 412 -1.03 -19.30 -16.69
C VAL A 412 -2.54 -19.41 -16.50
N ASP A 413 -3.05 -20.52 -15.98
CA ASP A 413 -4.48 -20.74 -15.76
C ASP A 413 -4.97 -20.31 -14.37
N LEU A 414 -4.06 -19.87 -13.49
CA LEU A 414 -4.33 -19.55 -12.09
C LEU A 414 -5.09 -18.23 -11.90
N ILE A 415 -4.73 -17.17 -12.64
CA ILE A 415 -5.47 -15.90 -12.62
C ILE A 415 -6.91 -16.11 -13.13
N PRO A 416 -7.17 -16.75 -14.30
CA PRO A 416 -8.51 -17.13 -14.71
C PRO A 416 -9.28 -17.96 -13.67
N ALA A 417 -8.62 -18.92 -13.01
CA ALA A 417 -9.25 -19.75 -11.99
C ALA A 417 -9.68 -18.92 -10.77
N LEU A 418 -8.79 -18.09 -10.19
CA LEU A 418 -9.10 -17.23 -9.05
C LEU A 418 -10.17 -16.19 -9.39
N TYR A 419 -10.07 -15.54 -10.55
CA TYR A 419 -11.06 -14.57 -11.03
C TYR A 419 -12.45 -15.21 -11.17
N SER A 420 -12.55 -16.43 -11.72
CA SER A 420 -13.83 -17.11 -11.93
C SER A 420 -14.63 -17.33 -10.63
N VAL A 421 -13.94 -17.58 -9.51
CA VAL A 421 -14.57 -17.80 -8.20
C VAL A 421 -14.73 -16.50 -7.39
N GLY A 422 -13.89 -15.50 -7.63
CA GLY A 422 -13.99 -14.17 -7.01
C GLY A 422 -15.08 -13.28 -7.62
N ALA A 423 -15.26 -13.32 -8.94
CA ALA A 423 -16.17 -12.44 -9.68
C ALA A 423 -17.65 -12.57 -9.29
N ARG A 424 -18.04 -13.65 -8.59
CA ARG A 424 -19.39 -13.84 -8.04
C ARG A 424 -19.69 -12.99 -6.80
N GLN A 425 -18.73 -12.22 -6.29
CA GLN A 425 -18.90 -11.31 -5.15
C GLN A 425 -19.36 -9.88 -5.52
N LYS A 426 -19.91 -9.67 -6.73
CA LYS A 426 -20.43 -8.35 -7.16
C LYS A 426 -21.47 -7.81 -6.17
N ARG A 427 -21.17 -6.65 -5.59
CA ARG A 427 -21.97 -6.00 -4.55
C ARG A 427 -23.20 -5.32 -5.17
N GLN A 428 -24.37 -5.52 -4.59
CA GLN A 428 -25.57 -4.75 -4.93
C GLN A 428 -25.48 -3.34 -4.33
N GLY A 429 -26.07 -2.33 -4.99
CA GLY A 429 -26.16 -0.95 -4.48
C GLY A 429 -25.20 0.07 -5.09
N TYR A 430 -24.31 -0.35 -5.99
CA TYR A 430 -23.44 0.56 -6.74
C TYR A 430 -24.16 1.22 -7.95
N SER A 431 -23.65 2.36 -8.39
CA SER A 431 -24.12 3.03 -9.61
C SER A 431 -23.93 2.15 -10.85
N LYS A 432 -24.89 2.23 -11.77
CA LYS A 432 -24.83 1.59 -13.10
C LYS A 432 -24.00 2.37 -14.13
N LYS A 433 -23.50 3.56 -13.80
CA LYS A 433 -22.65 4.36 -14.68
C LYS A 433 -21.19 3.93 -14.61
N GLU A 434 -20.45 4.17 -15.68
CA GLU A 434 -19.00 3.97 -15.71
C GLU A 434 -18.27 4.91 -14.74
N TRP A 435 -17.11 4.47 -14.25
CA TRP A 435 -16.25 5.26 -13.39
C TRP A 435 -15.77 6.53 -14.12
N PRO A 436 -16.03 7.75 -13.58
CA PRO A 436 -15.91 8.98 -14.36
C PRO A 436 -14.48 9.53 -14.50
N ILE A 437 -13.54 9.11 -13.64
CA ILE A 437 -12.13 9.44 -13.76
C ILE A 437 -11.54 8.41 -14.73
N ASN A 438 -11.49 8.74 -16.03
CA ASN A 438 -11.10 7.81 -17.09
C ASN A 438 -10.09 8.38 -18.11
N GLY A 439 -9.34 9.41 -17.69
CA GLY A 439 -8.29 10.07 -18.45
C GLY A 439 -7.05 9.23 -18.75
N GLY A 440 -6.23 9.73 -19.67
CA GLY A 440 -4.93 9.14 -20.03
C GLY A 440 -4.98 7.82 -20.81
N ASN A 441 -3.80 7.33 -21.20
CA ASN A 441 -3.59 6.12 -21.99
C ASN A 441 -2.73 5.08 -21.25
N TRP A 442 -2.99 3.80 -21.50
CA TRP A 442 -2.16 2.70 -21.02
C TRP A 442 -0.77 2.69 -21.67
N GLY A 443 0.21 2.11 -20.99
CA GLY A 443 1.48 1.76 -21.62
C GLY A 443 1.31 0.65 -22.65
N LEU A 444 2.26 0.56 -23.59
CA LEU A 444 2.18 -0.34 -24.75
C LEU A 444 2.65 -1.77 -24.43
N VAL A 445 3.27 -1.99 -23.27
CA VAL A 445 3.94 -3.24 -22.90
C VAL A 445 3.40 -3.75 -21.55
N THR A 446 2.86 -4.97 -21.56
CA THR A 446 2.58 -5.78 -20.35
C THR A 446 3.69 -6.82 -20.17
N GLN A 447 3.88 -7.32 -18.95
CA GLN A 447 4.75 -8.48 -18.74
C GLN A 447 4.12 -9.72 -19.42
N SER A 448 4.98 -10.64 -19.88
CA SER A 448 4.55 -11.83 -20.62
C SER A 448 4.12 -13.00 -19.74
N TYR A 449 4.32 -12.90 -18.42
CA TYR A 449 4.11 -13.96 -17.46
C TYR A 449 3.20 -13.50 -16.30
N PRO A 450 2.42 -14.39 -15.66
CA PRO A 450 1.54 -14.02 -14.56
C PRO A 450 2.31 -13.68 -13.28
N GLU A 451 1.88 -12.63 -12.57
CA GLU A 451 2.35 -12.29 -11.23
C GLU A 451 1.19 -12.20 -10.24
N ILE A 452 1.37 -12.79 -9.05
CA ILE A 452 0.37 -12.79 -7.98
C ILE A 452 1.00 -12.27 -6.68
N ILE A 453 0.30 -11.32 -6.05
CA ILE A 453 0.57 -10.90 -4.67
C ILE A 453 -0.49 -11.54 -3.77
N ILE A 454 -0.08 -12.00 -2.59
CA ILE A 454 -0.99 -12.46 -1.54
C ILE A 454 -0.75 -11.62 -0.28
N THR A 455 -1.81 -11.01 0.27
CA THR A 455 -1.76 -10.27 1.53
C THR A 455 -2.59 -10.95 2.60
N GLY A 456 -1.99 -11.22 3.76
CA GLY A 456 -2.69 -11.59 4.99
C GLY A 456 -2.98 -10.36 5.83
N HIS A 457 -4.14 -10.34 6.49
CA HIS A 457 -4.63 -9.19 7.23
C HIS A 457 -4.93 -9.51 8.71
N ALA A 458 -5.02 -8.47 9.53
CA ALA A 458 -5.39 -8.59 10.94
C ALA A 458 -6.82 -9.14 11.15
N ASP A 459 -7.79 -8.86 10.26
CA ASP A 459 -9.18 -9.39 10.36
C ASP A 459 -9.33 -10.88 9.97
N GLY A 460 -8.22 -11.59 9.80
CA GLY A 460 -8.20 -12.95 9.27
C GLY A 460 -8.64 -13.07 7.81
N SER A 461 -8.68 -11.96 7.05
CA SER A 461 -8.83 -12.05 5.61
C SER A 461 -7.50 -12.27 4.90
N ILE A 462 -7.57 -12.94 3.76
CA ILE A 462 -6.45 -13.14 2.84
C ILE A 462 -6.93 -12.69 1.47
N LYS A 463 -6.15 -11.84 0.79
CA LYS A 463 -6.48 -11.32 -0.54
C LYS A 463 -5.43 -11.75 -1.55
N PHE A 464 -5.91 -12.27 -2.68
CA PHE A 464 -5.11 -12.57 -3.86
C PHE A 464 -5.27 -11.44 -4.86
N TRP A 465 -4.16 -10.97 -5.41
CA TRP A 465 -4.10 -9.84 -6.33
C TRP A 465 -3.38 -10.23 -7.61
N ASP A 466 -3.92 -9.84 -8.76
CA ASP A 466 -3.21 -9.85 -10.04
C ASP A 466 -2.24 -8.67 -10.06
N ALA A 467 -0.96 -8.95 -10.24
CA ALA A 467 0.14 -7.99 -10.32
C ALA A 467 0.86 -8.04 -11.68
N SER A 468 0.35 -8.80 -12.66
CA SER A 468 1.00 -9.08 -13.97
C SER A 468 1.16 -7.84 -14.86
N ALA A 469 0.56 -6.72 -14.46
CA ALA A 469 0.66 -5.43 -15.10
C ALA A 469 0.93 -4.32 -14.06
N ILE A 470 0.97 -3.07 -14.53
CA ILE A 470 1.01 -1.88 -13.66
C ILE A 470 -0.33 -1.64 -12.94
N THR A 471 -1.42 -2.30 -13.35
CA THR A 471 -2.62 -2.44 -12.51
C THR A 471 -2.43 -3.53 -11.46
N LEU A 472 -2.80 -3.25 -10.21
CA LEU A 472 -3.07 -4.28 -9.21
C LEU A 472 -4.59 -4.48 -9.09
N GLN A 473 -5.10 -5.71 -9.25
CA GLN A 473 -6.52 -6.03 -9.20
C GLN A 473 -6.82 -7.13 -8.18
N VAL A 474 -7.93 -7.04 -7.43
CA VAL A 474 -8.35 -8.12 -6.52
C VAL A 474 -8.90 -9.29 -7.33
N LEU A 475 -8.29 -10.48 -7.20
CA LEU A 475 -8.79 -11.72 -7.80
C LEU A 475 -9.74 -12.48 -6.87
N TYR A 476 -9.38 -12.60 -5.59
CA TYR A 476 -10.12 -13.42 -4.62
C TYR A 476 -9.89 -12.95 -3.19
N LYS A 477 -10.94 -13.00 -2.34
CA LYS A 477 -10.87 -12.73 -0.90
C LYS A 477 -11.37 -13.93 -0.09
N LEU A 478 -10.49 -14.49 0.73
CA LEU A 478 -10.77 -15.51 1.74
C LEU A 478 -10.99 -14.84 3.12
N LYS A 479 -11.75 -15.49 4.01
CA LYS A 479 -11.90 -15.08 5.42
C LYS A 479 -11.84 -16.31 6.33
N THR A 480 -10.81 -16.41 7.18
CA THR A 480 -10.61 -17.53 8.12
C THR A 480 -11.64 -17.56 9.24
N ALA A 481 -12.15 -16.39 9.68
CA ALA A 481 -13.15 -16.27 10.74
C ALA A 481 -14.45 -17.11 10.55
N LYS A 482 -14.75 -17.58 9.32
CA LYS A 482 -15.87 -18.51 9.06
C LYS A 482 -15.67 -19.92 9.61
N VAL A 483 -14.41 -20.30 9.90
CA VAL A 483 -13.98 -21.62 10.39
C VAL A 483 -14.21 -21.77 11.89
N PHE A 484 -14.34 -20.65 12.61
CA PHE A 484 -14.41 -20.59 14.06
C PHE A 484 -15.81 -20.25 14.55
N GLU A 485 -16.08 -20.52 15.83
CA GLU A 485 -17.30 -20.08 16.51
C GLU A 485 -17.27 -18.56 16.71
N LYS A 486 -18.39 -17.89 16.43
CA LYS A 486 -18.50 -16.45 16.70
C LYS A 486 -18.52 -16.22 18.21
N SER A 487 -17.51 -15.51 18.73
CA SER A 487 -17.53 -15.01 20.11
C SER A 487 -18.82 -14.22 20.37
N ARG A 488 -19.45 -14.48 21.52
CA ARG A 488 -20.71 -13.86 21.96
C ARG A 488 -20.48 -12.68 22.92
N ASN A 489 -19.29 -12.09 22.94
CA ASN A 489 -19.00 -10.95 23.81
C ASN A 489 -19.58 -9.65 23.21
N LYS A 490 -20.88 -9.46 23.41
CA LYS A 490 -21.51 -8.13 23.44
C LYS A 490 -21.38 -7.59 24.88
N ASP A 491 -20.31 -6.85 25.14
CA ASP A 491 -20.29 -5.83 26.19
C ASP A 491 -19.15 -4.85 25.85
N ASP A 492 -19.50 -3.81 25.09
CA ASP A 492 -18.55 -2.81 24.62
C ASP A 492 -18.05 -1.92 25.77
N ARG A 493 -16.76 -2.04 26.10
CA ARG A 493 -15.95 -0.90 26.54
C ARG A 493 -14.69 -0.83 25.69
N PRO A 494 -14.46 0.25 24.92
CA PRO A 494 -13.19 0.47 24.27
C PRO A 494 -12.15 0.82 25.34
N SER A 495 -11.42 -0.19 25.82
CA SER A 495 -10.17 0.01 26.56
C SER A 495 -9.12 0.58 25.61
N THR A 496 -8.57 1.75 25.91
CA THR A 496 -7.83 2.57 24.93
C THR A 496 -6.34 2.26 24.79
N ASP A 497 -5.77 1.35 25.61
CA ASP A 497 -4.31 1.34 25.84
C ASP A 497 -3.59 -0.02 25.65
N ILE A 498 -4.25 -1.00 25.04
CA ILE A 498 -3.58 -2.19 24.46
C ILE A 498 -4.17 -2.43 23.07
N VAL A 499 -3.29 -2.62 22.07
CA VAL A 499 -3.71 -3.17 20.78
C VAL A 499 -3.95 -4.66 20.98
N ASP A 500 -5.18 -5.04 21.31
CA ASP A 500 -5.63 -6.42 21.18
C ASP A 500 -5.53 -6.78 19.70
N GLU A 501 -4.49 -7.54 19.33
CA GLU A 501 -4.42 -8.12 17.98
C GLU A 501 -5.64 -9.02 17.80
N ASP A 502 -6.43 -8.75 16.75
CA ASP A 502 -7.59 -9.56 16.40
C ASP A 502 -7.14 -11.05 16.29
N PRO A 503 -7.77 -11.97 17.03
CA PRO A 503 -7.32 -13.37 17.13
C PRO A 503 -7.30 -14.10 15.78
N TYR A 504 -8.00 -13.58 14.77
CA TYR A 504 -7.99 -14.14 13.41
C TYR A 504 -6.76 -13.70 12.59
N ALA A 505 -5.92 -12.78 13.07
CA ALA A 505 -4.82 -12.18 12.33
C ALA A 505 -3.87 -13.21 11.71
N ILE A 506 -3.64 -13.09 10.39
CA ILE A 506 -2.78 -13.99 9.62
C ILE A 506 -1.32 -13.61 9.83
N GLN A 507 -0.46 -14.56 10.19
CA GLN A 507 0.96 -14.29 10.44
C GLN A 507 1.90 -14.86 9.38
N ILE A 508 1.64 -16.08 8.90
CA ILE A 508 2.47 -16.75 7.89
C ILE A 508 1.55 -17.35 6.83
N ILE A 509 1.96 -17.23 5.56
CA ILE A 509 1.32 -17.83 4.40
C ILE A 509 2.34 -18.76 3.73
N SER A 510 1.95 -20.01 3.50
CA SER A 510 2.71 -21.00 2.73
C SER A 510 1.81 -21.51 1.61
N TRP A 511 2.23 -21.34 0.36
CA TRP A 511 1.37 -21.56 -0.79
C TRP A 511 2.14 -22.22 -1.94
N CYS A 512 1.52 -23.23 -2.56
CA CYS A 512 2.02 -23.89 -3.76
C CYS A 512 1.07 -23.56 -4.91
N ALA A 513 1.55 -22.78 -5.88
CA ALA A 513 0.75 -22.26 -7.00
C ALA A 513 0.31 -23.39 -7.95
N GLU A 514 1.14 -24.42 -8.10
CA GLU A 514 0.99 -25.55 -9.02
C GLU A 514 -0.09 -26.53 -8.54
N SER A 515 -0.15 -26.78 -7.23
CA SER A 515 -1.18 -27.62 -6.60
C SER A 515 -2.40 -26.84 -6.12
N ARG A 516 -2.27 -25.51 -6.02
CA ARG A 516 -3.25 -24.60 -5.38
C ARG A 516 -3.62 -25.04 -3.96
N MET A 517 -2.63 -25.55 -3.23
CA MET A 517 -2.71 -25.77 -1.80
C MET A 517 -2.24 -24.51 -1.07
N LEU A 518 -3.07 -24.02 -0.16
CA LEU A 518 -2.79 -22.85 0.67
C LEU A 518 -2.77 -23.29 2.12
N CYS A 519 -1.72 -22.93 2.84
CA CYS A 519 -1.60 -23.14 4.27
C CYS A 519 -1.31 -21.82 4.97
N ILE A 520 -2.00 -21.53 6.06
CA ILE A 520 -1.81 -20.30 6.83
C ILE A 520 -1.62 -20.60 8.30
N ALA A 521 -0.84 -19.76 8.99
CA ALA A 521 -0.76 -19.72 10.44
C ALA A 521 -1.30 -18.38 10.96
N GLY A 522 -2.13 -18.41 12.00
CA GLY A 522 -2.69 -17.22 12.65
C GLY A 522 -2.13 -16.95 14.05
N VAL A 523 -2.36 -15.74 14.57
CA VAL A 523 -1.83 -15.27 15.87
C VAL A 523 -2.23 -16.16 17.05
N SER A 524 -3.47 -16.66 17.09
CA SER A 524 -3.95 -17.63 18.08
C SER A 524 -3.40 -19.06 17.88
N ALA A 525 -2.16 -19.18 17.43
CA ALA A 525 -1.40 -20.43 17.26
C ALA A 525 -2.21 -21.56 16.61
N HIS A 526 -2.80 -21.28 15.45
CA HIS A 526 -3.55 -22.24 14.65
C HIS A 526 -3.00 -22.29 13.23
N VAL A 527 -3.08 -23.45 12.60
CA VAL A 527 -2.78 -23.67 11.17
C VAL A 527 -4.04 -24.12 10.45
N ILE A 528 -4.30 -23.58 9.26
CA ILE A 528 -5.39 -24.07 8.39
C ILE A 528 -4.82 -24.48 7.04
N VAL A 529 -5.15 -25.71 6.62
CA VAL A 529 -4.86 -26.23 5.28
C VAL A 529 -6.11 -26.05 4.41
N TYR A 530 -5.93 -25.42 3.26
CA TYR A 530 -6.96 -25.13 2.27
C TYR A 530 -6.61 -25.75 0.91
N ARG A 531 -7.63 -26.27 0.24
CA ARG A 531 -7.58 -26.75 -1.16
C ARG A 531 -8.44 -25.90 -2.06
N PHE A 532 -7.95 -25.58 -3.26
CA PHE A 532 -8.74 -24.84 -4.25
C PHE A 532 -9.72 -25.75 -5.01
N SER A 533 -11.00 -25.38 -5.02
CA SER A 533 -12.08 -26.06 -5.74
C SER A 533 -12.97 -25.06 -6.49
N LYS A 534 -13.45 -25.44 -7.69
CA LYS A 534 -14.47 -24.66 -8.44
C LYS A 534 -15.91 -25.08 -8.12
N GLN A 535 -16.12 -25.99 -7.16
CA GLN A 535 -17.45 -26.50 -6.78
C GLN A 535 -17.79 -26.03 -5.36
N ASP A 536 -19.06 -25.67 -5.09
CA ASP A 536 -19.53 -25.42 -3.72
C ASP A 536 -19.61 -26.75 -2.96
N ILE A 537 -19.25 -26.77 -1.68
CA ILE A 537 -19.37 -27.95 -0.81
C ILE A 537 -20.01 -27.58 0.54
N THR A 538 -20.69 -28.53 1.17
CA THR A 538 -21.08 -28.42 2.58
C THR A 538 -20.33 -29.47 3.38
N THR A 539 -19.47 -29.02 4.28
CA THR A 539 -18.69 -29.89 5.17
C THR A 539 -19.46 -30.02 6.49
N GLU A 540 -19.86 -31.23 6.88
CA GLU A 540 -20.69 -31.43 8.09
C GLU A 540 -19.94 -31.10 9.39
N VAL A 541 -18.71 -31.61 9.50
CA VAL A 541 -17.78 -31.33 10.61
C VAL A 541 -16.42 -30.99 10.01
N ILE A 542 -15.84 -29.86 10.42
CA ILE A 542 -14.51 -29.44 9.96
C ILE A 542 -13.47 -30.36 10.61
N PRO A 543 -12.61 -31.05 9.84
CA PRO A 543 -11.54 -31.86 10.43
C PRO A 543 -10.60 -30.99 11.26
N MET A 544 -10.35 -31.40 12.51
CA MET A 544 -9.49 -30.69 13.46
C MET A 544 -8.50 -31.66 14.11
N LEU A 545 -7.27 -31.22 14.30
CA LEU A 545 -6.27 -31.88 15.15
C LEU A 545 -5.78 -30.93 16.24
N GLU A 546 -5.60 -31.46 17.45
CA GLU A 546 -4.92 -30.76 18.54
C GLU A 546 -3.46 -31.20 18.59
N VAL A 547 -2.52 -30.26 18.67
CA VAL A 547 -1.08 -30.54 18.77
C VAL A 547 -0.51 -29.91 20.04
N ARG A 548 0.26 -30.72 20.79
CA ARG A 548 0.86 -30.37 22.08
C ARG A 548 2.38 -30.22 21.95
N LEU A 549 2.84 -29.05 21.54
CA LEU A 549 4.28 -28.73 21.45
C LEU A 549 4.85 -28.52 22.85
N LEU A 550 5.25 -29.64 23.47
CA LEU A 550 5.89 -29.75 24.78
C LEU A 550 7.33 -29.20 24.77
N TYR A 551 7.76 -28.70 25.93
CA TYR A 551 9.14 -28.36 26.22
C TYR A 551 9.48 -28.90 27.61
N GLU A 552 10.13 -30.06 27.67
CA GLU A 552 10.60 -30.65 28.93
C GLU A 552 11.97 -30.09 29.29
N ILE A 553 12.02 -29.27 30.35
CA ILE A 553 13.28 -28.99 31.05
C ILE A 553 13.50 -30.11 32.06
N ASN A 554 14.46 -30.99 31.78
CA ASN A 554 14.99 -31.91 32.78
C ASN A 554 15.84 -31.14 33.80
N TYR A 555 15.18 -30.43 34.73
CA TYR A 555 15.79 -30.12 36.01
C TYR A 555 15.97 -31.43 36.77
N ILE A 556 17.23 -31.85 36.91
CA ILE A 556 17.59 -32.96 37.80
C ILE A 556 17.43 -32.44 39.23
N GLU A 557 16.22 -32.57 39.77
CA GLU A 557 16.02 -32.52 41.22
C GLU A 557 16.69 -33.76 41.82
N SER A 558 17.72 -33.52 42.62
CA SER A 558 18.36 -34.55 43.45
C SER A 558 17.35 -35.05 44.49
N PRO A 559 17.09 -36.36 44.60
CA PRO A 559 16.14 -36.86 45.58
C PRO A 559 16.70 -36.68 47.00
N ASP A 560 15.94 -35.98 47.85
CA ASP A 560 16.19 -35.94 49.28
C ASP A 560 15.94 -37.33 49.90
N PRO A 561 16.74 -37.75 50.91
CA PRO A 561 16.58 -39.04 51.54
C PRO A 561 15.53 -39.02 52.67
N GLU A 562 15.09 -40.23 53.05
CA GLU A 562 14.30 -40.56 54.25
C GLU A 562 12.79 -40.23 54.24
N GLN A 563 11.99 -41.24 53.86
CA GLN A 563 10.94 -41.73 54.77
C GLN A 563 10.64 -43.23 54.54
N LEU A 564 10.64 -43.99 55.63
CA LEU A 564 10.45 -45.45 55.64
C LEU A 564 8.96 -45.83 55.51
N PRO A 565 8.61 -46.88 54.72
CA PRO A 565 7.25 -47.41 54.69
C PRO A 565 7.01 -48.42 55.84
N PRO A 566 5.80 -48.46 56.45
CA PRO A 566 5.43 -49.52 57.38
C PRO A 566 5.07 -50.83 56.66
N LEU A 567 5.37 -51.96 57.32
CA LEU A 567 5.21 -53.33 56.81
C LEU A 567 3.74 -53.85 56.88
N PRO A 568 3.37 -54.88 56.09
CA PRO A 568 1.99 -55.34 55.93
C PRO A 568 1.59 -56.53 56.83
N THR A 569 0.28 -56.77 56.95
CA THR A 569 -0.32 -58.02 57.46
C THR A 569 -1.40 -58.55 56.48
N PRO A 570 -1.72 -59.86 56.50
CA PRO A 570 -2.02 -60.59 55.25
C PRO A 570 -3.47 -61.10 55.09
N ASN A 571 -3.69 -61.85 53.98
CA ASN A 571 -4.87 -62.62 53.56
C ASN A 571 -5.86 -61.86 52.64
N THR A 572 -6.38 -62.41 51.53
CA THR A 572 -6.27 -63.76 50.93
C THR A 572 -6.71 -63.76 49.47
N GLY A 573 -6.16 -64.64 48.62
CA GLY A 573 -6.96 -65.35 47.60
C GLY A 573 -6.81 -65.00 46.12
N SER A 574 -6.22 -65.95 45.37
CA SER A 574 -6.46 -66.27 43.94
C SER A 574 -5.86 -65.38 42.82
N ASN A 575 -5.60 -66.05 41.69
CA ASN A 575 -4.80 -65.62 40.52
C ASN A 575 -5.73 -65.52 39.27
N PRO A 576 -5.26 -65.32 38.01
CA PRO A 576 -5.60 -64.11 37.26
C PRO A 576 -6.44 -64.35 35.99
N GLN A 577 -7.31 -63.41 35.61
CA GLN A 577 -7.88 -63.34 34.25
C GLN A 577 -8.02 -61.91 33.72
N SER A 578 -7.94 -61.80 32.40
CA SER A 578 -7.86 -60.57 31.59
C SER A 578 -9.17 -59.79 31.50
N ILE A 579 -9.10 -58.47 31.64
CA ILE A 579 -10.17 -57.52 31.24
C ILE A 579 -9.54 -56.33 30.50
N ALA A 580 -10.19 -55.88 29.42
CA ALA A 580 -9.77 -54.77 28.57
C ALA A 580 -9.84 -53.40 29.29
N PRO A 581 -9.06 -52.39 28.85
CA PRO A 581 -9.16 -51.04 29.40
C PRO A 581 -10.52 -50.41 29.05
N GLN A 582 -11.37 -50.22 30.05
CA GLN A 582 -12.63 -49.50 29.92
C GLN A 582 -12.39 -47.99 29.76
N SER A 583 -13.15 -47.38 28.86
CA SER A 583 -13.25 -45.93 28.73
C SER A 583 -13.97 -45.32 29.95
N HIS A 584 -13.34 -44.34 30.60
CA HIS A 584 -14.00 -43.48 31.59
C HIS A 584 -13.99 -42.01 31.14
N PRO A 585 -14.96 -41.19 31.62
CA PRO A 585 -15.52 -40.12 30.81
C PRO A 585 -14.82 -38.78 31.01
N SER A 586 -15.03 -37.89 30.04
CA SER A 586 -14.72 -36.47 30.11
C SER A 586 -15.30 -35.80 31.37
N THR A 587 -14.44 -35.45 32.32
CA THR A 587 -14.80 -34.63 33.48
C THR A 587 -14.61 -33.15 33.16
N SER A 588 -15.73 -32.48 32.92
CA SER A 588 -15.80 -31.02 33.04
C SER A 588 -15.47 -30.61 34.48
N SER A 589 -14.45 -29.76 34.67
CA SER A 589 -14.20 -29.08 35.94
C SER A 589 -13.91 -27.60 35.70
N SER A 590 -14.86 -26.78 36.16
CA SER A 590 -14.71 -25.33 36.33
C SER A 590 -13.87 -25.02 37.58
N SER A 591 -13.52 -23.73 37.76
CA SER A 591 -12.77 -23.14 38.89
C SER A 591 -11.24 -23.26 38.87
N SER A 592 -10.60 -22.37 38.11
CA SER A 592 -9.33 -21.69 38.48
C SER A 592 -9.09 -20.50 37.52
N ASP A 593 -10.06 -19.59 37.47
CA ASP A 593 -10.13 -18.46 36.53
C ASP A 593 -9.29 -17.27 37.03
N GLY A 594 -7.96 -17.36 36.88
CA GLY A 594 -7.03 -16.30 37.31
C GLY A 594 -5.91 -15.92 36.32
N LEU A 595 -5.53 -16.81 35.40
CA LEU A 595 -4.42 -16.58 34.45
C LEU A 595 -4.71 -17.02 33.00
N ARG A 596 -5.87 -17.62 32.73
CA ARG A 596 -6.19 -18.21 31.42
C ARG A 596 -6.76 -17.22 30.38
N ASP A 597 -7.21 -16.04 30.82
CA ASP A 597 -8.01 -15.13 29.98
C ASP A 597 -7.22 -14.29 28.96
N ASN A 598 -5.89 -14.26 29.04
CA ASN A 598 -5.06 -13.32 28.26
C ASN A 598 -4.60 -13.82 26.89
N VAL A 599 -4.99 -15.03 26.44
CA VAL A 599 -4.72 -15.51 25.08
C VAL A 599 -6.02 -16.03 24.44
N PRO A 600 -6.58 -15.35 23.43
CA PRO A 600 -7.83 -15.75 22.81
C PRO A 600 -7.67 -17.04 22.00
N CYS A 601 -8.01 -18.18 22.62
CA CYS A 601 -8.06 -19.48 21.97
C CYS A 601 -9.30 -19.54 21.05
N LEU A 602 -9.07 -19.58 19.74
CA LEU A 602 -10.15 -19.68 18.76
C LEU A 602 -10.75 -21.10 18.75
N LYS A 603 -12.05 -21.20 19.01
CA LYS A 603 -12.76 -22.49 18.98
C LYS A 603 -13.24 -22.81 17.56
N VAL A 604 -12.79 -23.94 17.01
CA VAL A 604 -13.21 -24.41 15.68
C VAL A 604 -14.70 -24.76 15.69
N LYS A 605 -15.40 -24.40 14.61
CA LYS A 605 -16.84 -24.56 14.49
C LYS A 605 -17.25 -26.03 14.36
N ASN A 606 -17.90 -26.57 15.39
CA ASN A 606 -18.44 -27.94 15.40
C ASN A 606 -19.85 -28.06 14.78
N SER A 607 -20.08 -27.42 13.62
CA SER A 607 -21.35 -27.48 12.90
C SER A 607 -21.17 -27.18 11.41
N SER A 608 -22.12 -27.64 10.59
CA SER A 608 -21.96 -27.68 9.14
C SER A 608 -21.57 -26.33 8.53
N LEU A 609 -20.51 -26.35 7.72
CA LEU A 609 -19.94 -25.20 7.04
C LEU A 609 -20.18 -25.32 5.54
N LYS A 610 -21.05 -24.46 5.01
CA LYS A 610 -21.15 -24.24 3.56
C LYS A 610 -19.92 -23.46 3.11
N GLN A 611 -19.10 -24.08 2.27
CA GLN A 611 -17.90 -23.50 1.67
C GLN A 611 -18.20 -23.19 0.21
N SER A 612 -17.98 -21.94 -0.19
CA SER A 612 -18.12 -21.52 -1.59
C SER A 612 -16.94 -22.01 -2.44
N GLN A 613 -17.08 -21.94 -3.75
CA GLN A 613 -15.96 -22.03 -4.70
C GLN A 613 -14.76 -21.15 -4.26
N GLY A 614 -13.54 -21.60 -4.57
CA GLY A 614 -12.27 -21.04 -4.12
C GLY A 614 -11.55 -21.95 -3.12
N TYR A 615 -10.88 -21.36 -2.13
CA TYR A 615 -10.13 -22.11 -1.11
C TYR A 615 -11.06 -22.63 -0.02
N GLN A 616 -11.08 -23.96 0.15
CA GLN A 616 -11.96 -24.69 1.07
C GLN A 616 -11.11 -25.42 2.12
N VAL A 617 -11.54 -25.40 3.38
CA VAL A 617 -10.82 -26.01 4.51
C VAL A 617 -10.79 -27.53 4.35
N GLU A 618 -9.58 -28.08 4.40
CA GLU A 618 -9.31 -29.52 4.41
C GLU A 618 -8.99 -30.02 5.83
N LEU A 619 -8.23 -29.21 6.60
CA LEU A 619 -7.84 -29.51 7.97
C LEU A 619 -7.54 -28.22 8.76
N VAL A 620 -7.94 -28.17 10.02
CA VAL A 620 -7.47 -27.20 11.02
C VAL A 620 -6.56 -27.91 12.02
N ILE A 621 -5.44 -27.30 12.38
CA ILE A 621 -4.51 -27.79 13.40
C ILE A 621 -4.41 -26.71 14.47
N GLN A 622 -4.90 -27.00 15.67
CA GLN A 622 -4.89 -26.08 16.81
C GLN A 622 -3.75 -26.47 17.76
N LEU A 623 -2.83 -25.56 18.02
CA LEU A 623 -1.92 -25.75 19.16
C LEU A 623 -2.72 -25.49 20.43
N VAL A 624 -2.59 -26.40 21.40
CA VAL A 624 -3.31 -26.32 22.68
C VAL A 624 -2.35 -25.95 23.81
N TRP A 625 -2.93 -25.53 24.95
CA TRP A 625 -2.18 -25.22 26.16
C TRP A 625 -1.46 -26.48 26.69
N VAL A 626 -0.24 -26.30 27.18
CA VAL A 626 0.61 -27.38 27.71
C VAL A 626 1.11 -26.97 29.08
N SER A 627 0.90 -27.82 30.09
CA SER A 627 1.34 -27.59 31.48
C SER A 627 0.92 -26.24 32.10
N GLY A 628 -0.17 -25.65 31.61
CA GLY A 628 -0.66 -24.33 32.06
C GLY A 628 -0.10 -23.13 31.29
N GLU A 629 0.82 -23.34 30.34
CA GLU A 629 1.33 -22.30 29.45
C GLU A 629 0.52 -22.23 28.13
N PRO A 630 0.31 -21.02 27.57
CA PRO A 630 -0.34 -20.85 26.28
C PRO A 630 0.55 -21.32 25.10
N PRO A 631 -0.06 -21.73 23.98
CA PRO A 631 0.68 -22.15 22.80
C PRO A 631 1.54 -20.99 22.25
N GLN A 632 2.81 -21.28 21.97
CA GLN A 632 3.76 -20.29 21.47
C GLN A 632 3.55 -20.01 19.98
N GLN A 633 3.79 -18.75 19.59
CA GLN A 633 3.64 -18.25 18.22
C GLN A 633 4.40 -19.11 17.21
N ILE A 634 3.75 -19.44 16.10
CA ILE A 634 4.37 -20.21 15.00
C ILE A 634 5.38 -19.31 14.28
N THR A 635 6.64 -19.75 14.19
CA THR A 635 7.76 -19.00 13.60
C THR A 635 8.12 -19.47 12.19
N SER A 636 7.70 -20.67 11.79
CA SER A 636 7.92 -21.20 10.44
C SER A 636 6.79 -22.18 10.04
N LEU A 637 6.49 -22.22 8.74
CA LEU A 637 5.43 -23.03 8.14
C LEU A 637 5.84 -23.49 6.73
N ALA A 638 5.64 -24.76 6.40
CA ALA A 638 5.77 -25.29 5.05
C ALA A 638 4.70 -26.36 4.76
N ILE A 639 4.23 -26.41 3.52
CA ILE A 639 3.33 -27.44 2.99
C ILE A 639 3.96 -28.10 1.76
N ASN A 640 3.81 -29.41 1.62
CA ASN A 640 4.18 -30.15 0.41
C ASN A 640 2.99 -30.98 -0.08
N SER A 641 2.52 -30.67 -1.29
CA SER A 641 1.33 -31.29 -1.88
C SER A 641 1.57 -32.70 -2.42
N ALA A 642 2.77 -33.02 -2.91
CA ALA A 642 3.10 -34.37 -3.36
C ALA A 642 3.22 -35.36 -2.18
N TYR A 643 3.72 -34.91 -1.03
CA TYR A 643 3.92 -35.75 0.15
C TYR A 643 2.64 -35.84 1.01
N GLY A 644 1.72 -34.89 0.88
CA GLY A 644 0.52 -34.80 1.72
C GLY A 644 0.80 -34.28 3.12
N LEU A 645 1.85 -33.47 3.29
CA LEU A 645 2.39 -33.07 4.58
C LEU A 645 2.34 -31.56 4.78
N VAL A 646 2.05 -31.16 6.02
CA VAL A 646 2.29 -29.81 6.53
C VAL A 646 3.21 -29.89 7.74
N VAL A 647 4.12 -28.93 7.87
CA VAL A 647 5.06 -28.84 8.99
C VAL A 647 5.14 -27.40 9.47
N PHE A 648 5.17 -27.22 10.80
CA PHE A 648 5.29 -25.94 11.45
C PHE A 648 6.18 -26.04 12.69
N GLY A 649 6.78 -24.93 13.08
CA GLY A 649 7.64 -24.87 14.26
C GLY A 649 7.52 -23.54 15.01
N ASN A 650 7.96 -23.56 16.27
CA ASN A 650 8.05 -22.41 17.16
C ASN A 650 9.32 -22.51 18.03
N CYS A 651 9.34 -21.86 19.20
CA CYS A 651 10.43 -21.94 20.18
C CYS A 651 10.37 -23.16 21.12
N ASN A 652 9.27 -23.92 21.13
CA ASN A 652 9.18 -25.17 21.88
C ASN A 652 9.68 -26.36 21.04
N GLY A 653 9.39 -26.37 19.73
CA GLY A 653 9.78 -27.47 18.85
C GLY A 653 9.19 -27.40 17.44
N ILE A 654 9.05 -28.58 16.82
CA ILE A 654 8.53 -28.79 15.47
C ILE A 654 7.45 -29.88 15.46
N ALA A 655 6.39 -29.67 14.68
CA ALA A 655 5.35 -30.66 14.44
C ALA A 655 5.09 -30.87 12.95
N MET A 656 4.99 -32.14 12.54
CA MET A 656 4.69 -32.57 11.17
C MET A 656 3.38 -33.36 11.18
N VAL A 657 2.46 -32.96 10.31
CA VAL A 657 1.11 -33.50 10.19
C VAL A 657 0.88 -34.01 8.77
N ASP A 658 0.41 -35.25 8.68
CA ASP A 658 -0.17 -35.80 7.46
C ASP A 658 -1.60 -35.27 7.33
N TYR A 659 -1.83 -34.35 6.39
CA TYR A 659 -3.18 -33.78 6.22
C TYR A 659 -4.09 -34.69 5.39
N ILE A 660 -3.55 -35.70 4.70
CA ILE A 660 -4.34 -36.71 3.97
C ILE A 660 -4.95 -37.69 4.99
N GLN A 661 -4.13 -38.26 5.87
CA GLN A 661 -4.60 -39.17 6.93
C GLN A 661 -5.16 -38.44 8.15
N LYS A 662 -4.89 -37.14 8.28
CA LYS A 662 -5.25 -36.31 9.44
C LYS A 662 -4.63 -36.88 10.71
N THR A 663 -3.32 -37.06 10.69
CA THR A 663 -2.53 -37.59 11.81
C THR A 663 -1.26 -36.77 12.05
N THR A 664 -0.87 -36.61 13.31
CA THR A 664 0.43 -36.03 13.65
C THR A 664 1.50 -37.13 13.56
N LEU A 665 2.45 -36.97 12.64
CA LEU A 665 3.54 -37.91 12.41
C LEU A 665 4.75 -37.66 13.32
N LEU A 666 5.01 -36.38 13.60
CA LEU A 666 6.14 -35.93 14.39
C LEU A 666 5.70 -34.76 15.29
N ASN A 667 6.17 -34.76 16.52
CA ASN A 667 6.04 -33.65 17.45
C ASN A 667 7.24 -33.75 18.41
N LEU A 668 8.29 -32.97 18.14
CA LEU A 668 9.56 -33.03 18.86
C LEU A 668 9.90 -31.66 19.44
N GLY A 669 10.37 -31.64 20.68
CA GLY A 669 10.96 -30.46 21.31
C GLY A 669 12.28 -30.06 20.63
N THR A 670 12.63 -28.77 20.68
CA THR A 670 13.83 -28.24 19.99
C THR A 670 15.13 -28.97 20.39
N VAL A 671 15.22 -29.42 21.64
CA VAL A 671 16.38 -30.19 22.16
C VAL A 671 16.43 -31.61 21.58
N GLU A 672 15.28 -32.27 21.43
CA GLU A 672 15.18 -33.66 20.95
C GLU A 672 15.66 -33.82 19.51
N LEU A 673 15.54 -32.76 18.69
CA LEU A 673 16.01 -32.70 17.31
C LEU A 673 17.53 -32.93 17.17
N TYR A 674 18.31 -32.66 18.22
CA TYR A 674 19.75 -32.91 18.25
C TYR A 674 20.13 -34.36 18.62
N GLY A 675 19.20 -35.13 19.18
CA GLY A 675 19.45 -36.49 19.67
C GLY A 675 20.63 -36.55 20.64
N SER A 676 21.60 -37.43 20.37
CA SER A 676 22.81 -37.56 21.21
C SER A 676 23.80 -36.39 21.08
N ASN A 677 23.62 -35.50 20.10
CA ASN A 677 24.52 -34.39 19.77
C ASN A 677 24.03 -33.04 20.34
N ASP A 678 23.24 -33.06 21.42
CA ASP A 678 22.75 -31.87 22.12
C ASP A 678 23.92 -30.91 22.49
N PRO A 679 23.97 -29.68 21.93
CA PRO A 679 25.03 -28.72 22.22
C PRO A 679 25.03 -28.18 23.66
N TYR A 680 24.00 -28.47 24.47
CA TYR A 680 23.88 -28.04 25.86
C TYR A 680 24.25 -29.12 26.88
N ARG A 681 24.54 -30.36 26.44
CA ARG A 681 24.82 -31.49 27.32
C ARG A 681 26.18 -31.35 28.03
N ARG A 682 26.16 -30.92 29.30
CA ARG A 682 27.37 -30.87 30.15
C ARG A 682 27.71 -32.27 30.70
N GLU A 683 28.92 -32.74 30.48
CA GLU A 683 29.43 -33.94 31.15
C GLU A 683 29.58 -33.70 32.67
N PRO A 684 29.14 -34.65 33.53
CA PRO A 684 29.26 -34.50 34.98
C PRO A 684 30.70 -34.62 35.45
N ARG A 685 31.32 -33.51 35.86
CA ARG A 685 32.63 -33.51 36.51
C ARG A 685 32.51 -34.04 37.94
N SER A 686 33.39 -34.99 38.30
CA SER A 686 33.46 -35.61 39.62
C SER A 686 33.59 -34.60 40.78
N PRO A 687 32.86 -34.74 41.89
CA PRO A 687 32.89 -33.77 42.98
C PRO A 687 34.21 -33.80 43.77
N ARG A 688 34.88 -32.65 43.87
CA ARG A 688 35.95 -32.42 44.86
C ARG A 688 35.34 -31.98 46.19
N LYS A 689 35.79 -32.59 47.29
CA LYS A 689 35.36 -32.28 48.67
C LYS A 689 35.56 -30.80 49.00
N SER A 690 34.51 -30.12 49.44
CA SER A 690 34.60 -28.83 50.13
C SER A 690 34.98 -29.05 51.60
N ARG A 691 35.76 -28.11 52.15
CA ARG A 691 36.06 -28.01 53.59
C ARG A 691 35.45 -26.70 54.08
N GLN A 692 34.68 -26.74 55.15
CA GLN A 692 34.02 -25.55 55.72
C GLN A 692 35.03 -24.55 56.32
N PRO A 693 34.70 -23.25 56.32
CA PRO A 693 35.20 -22.30 57.30
C PRO A 693 34.21 -22.10 58.45
N SER A 694 34.70 -22.17 59.69
CA SER A 694 33.97 -21.84 60.91
C SER A 694 33.73 -20.32 61.02
N GLY A 695 32.68 -19.91 61.76
CA GLY A 695 32.29 -18.50 61.88
C GLY A 695 33.15 -17.65 62.81
N GLY A 696 32.93 -16.34 62.76
CA GLY A 696 33.47 -15.31 63.65
C GLY A 696 32.70 -14.00 63.48
N LEU A 697 32.38 -13.33 64.59
CA LEU A 697 31.62 -12.08 64.67
C LEU A 697 32.55 -10.84 64.78
N CYS A 698 31.92 -9.66 64.77
CA CYS A 698 32.37 -8.35 65.31
C CYS A 698 32.94 -7.28 64.33
N ASP A 699 32.07 -6.32 63.99
CA ASP A 699 32.13 -4.88 64.37
C ASP A 699 33.11 -3.82 63.78
N ILE A 700 32.57 -2.59 63.77
CA ILE A 700 33.17 -1.22 63.73
C ILE A 700 33.32 -0.48 62.37
N ASN A 701 32.25 0.25 62.03
CA ASN A 701 32.10 1.73 61.96
C ASN A 701 32.99 2.68 61.12
N GLU A 702 32.29 3.50 60.31
CA GLU A 702 32.47 4.92 59.89
C GLU A 702 33.85 5.56 59.62
N SER A 703 33.96 6.23 58.47
CA SER A 703 34.42 7.64 58.40
C SER A 703 33.95 8.39 57.14
N THR A 704 33.80 9.70 57.26
CA THR A 704 33.07 10.61 56.34
C THR A 704 34.02 11.50 55.54
N THR A 705 33.63 11.99 54.35
CA THR A 705 33.95 13.36 53.92
C THR A 705 33.07 13.86 52.77
N VAL A 706 32.96 15.20 52.65
CA VAL A 706 32.01 15.94 51.83
C VAL A 706 32.77 17.04 51.08
N GLN A 707 32.44 17.31 49.80
CA GLN A 707 32.29 18.69 49.30
C GLN A 707 31.58 18.79 47.94
N GLU A 708 30.72 19.80 47.82
CA GLU A 708 30.07 20.24 46.59
C GLU A 708 30.99 21.19 45.79
N ASP A 709 30.69 21.42 44.51
CA ASP A 709 30.55 22.80 44.06
C ASP A 709 29.50 22.98 42.94
N ARG A 710 28.86 24.16 42.91
CA ARG A 710 27.69 24.52 42.08
C ARG A 710 28.17 25.17 40.74
N CYS A 711 27.36 25.57 39.75
CA CYS A 711 26.03 26.18 39.81
C CYS A 711 25.40 26.45 38.40
N LYS A 712 24.08 26.74 38.39
CA LYS A 712 23.26 27.47 37.39
C LYS A 712 22.48 26.70 36.31
N SER A 713 21.17 26.56 36.55
CA SER A 713 20.08 26.64 35.56
C SER A 713 19.61 28.11 35.42
N PRO A 714 18.64 28.44 34.52
CA PRO A 714 17.22 28.24 34.85
C PRO A 714 16.32 27.69 33.71
N THR A 715 15.10 27.30 34.12
CA THR A 715 13.91 26.84 33.37
C THR A 715 13.32 27.95 32.46
N SER A 716 12.31 27.78 31.59
CA SER A 716 11.05 26.99 31.66
C SER A 716 10.33 26.89 30.28
N ASP A 717 9.23 26.16 30.05
CA ASP A 717 8.70 24.86 30.55
C ASP A 717 7.49 24.44 29.66
N VAL A 718 7.41 23.18 29.18
CA VAL A 718 6.17 22.56 28.62
C VAL A 718 6.06 21.11 29.12
N ARG A 719 4.84 20.67 29.43
CA ARG A 719 4.55 19.38 30.06
C ARG A 719 4.52 18.24 29.04
N ASP A 720 5.41 17.25 29.18
CA ASP A 720 5.24 15.92 28.59
C ASP A 720 4.57 14.97 29.59
N ASN A 721 3.48 14.32 29.17
CA ASN A 721 2.84 13.27 29.94
C ASN A 721 3.54 11.92 29.74
N SER A 722 3.50 11.09 30.78
CA SER A 722 4.25 9.83 30.88
C SER A 722 3.87 8.78 29.84
N PHE A 723 4.77 8.52 28.88
CA PHE A 723 4.73 7.29 28.09
C PHE A 723 5.20 6.09 28.91
N SER A 724 4.27 5.24 29.33
CA SER A 724 4.61 3.90 29.83
C SER A 724 5.08 3.03 28.66
N ARG A 725 6.25 2.40 28.79
CA ARG A 725 6.84 1.54 27.75
C ARG A 725 6.18 0.16 27.75
N SER A 726 5.13 -0.01 26.95
CA SER A 726 4.59 -1.33 26.61
C SER A 726 5.54 -2.10 25.67
N ARG A 727 5.79 -3.37 25.98
CA ARG A 727 6.82 -4.20 25.31
C ARG A 727 6.33 -4.73 23.95
N SER A 728 6.81 -4.16 22.84
CA SER A 728 6.84 -4.87 21.55
C SER A 728 7.95 -5.92 21.54
N SER A 729 7.71 -7.05 20.88
CA SER A 729 8.72 -8.09 20.63
C SER A 729 9.85 -7.56 19.74
N SER A 730 11.00 -7.38 20.37
CA SER A 730 12.19 -6.74 19.82
C SER A 730 12.95 -7.64 18.85
N VAL A 731 13.20 -7.13 17.65
CA VAL A 731 14.41 -7.53 16.91
C VAL A 731 15.59 -6.97 17.70
N THR A 732 16.41 -7.88 18.23
CA THR A 732 17.56 -7.63 19.13
C THR A 732 17.24 -6.94 20.47
N SER A 733 16.84 -7.74 21.46
CA SER A 733 17.24 -7.53 22.85
C SER A 733 17.91 -8.80 23.39
N ILE A 734 19.24 -8.80 23.36
CA ILE A 734 20.08 -9.76 24.09
C ILE A 734 19.90 -9.53 25.62
N ASP A 735 20.29 -10.51 26.42
CA ASP A 735 20.23 -10.55 27.89
C ASP A 735 18.85 -10.81 28.53
N LYS A 736 18.17 -11.82 27.99
CA LYS A 736 17.53 -12.92 28.74
C LYS A 736 17.51 -14.16 27.84
N GLU A 737 17.95 -15.31 28.35
CA GLU A 737 18.23 -16.56 27.61
C GLU A 737 17.28 -16.80 26.43
N SER A 738 17.76 -16.51 25.21
CA SER A 738 16.96 -16.65 24.00
C SER A 738 16.79 -18.13 23.66
N ARG A 739 15.59 -18.67 23.91
CA ARG A 739 15.22 -20.03 23.50
C ARG A 739 15.42 -20.19 21.99
N GLU A 740 16.01 -21.31 21.58
CA GLU A 740 16.14 -21.66 20.17
C GLU A 740 14.76 -21.87 19.55
N ALA A 741 14.58 -21.44 18.30
CA ALA A 741 13.34 -21.60 17.56
C ALA A 741 13.59 -22.07 16.13
N ILE A 742 12.58 -22.71 15.55
CA ILE A 742 12.62 -23.18 14.16
C ILE A 742 12.34 -22.00 13.22
N SER A 743 13.35 -21.56 12.46
CA SER A 743 13.30 -20.35 11.63
C SER A 743 13.10 -20.60 10.14
N ALA A 744 13.42 -21.81 9.65
CA ALA A 744 13.26 -22.16 8.24
C ALA A 744 12.89 -23.64 8.06
N LEU A 745 12.02 -23.93 7.09
CA LEU A 745 11.53 -25.28 6.77
C LEU A 745 11.52 -25.44 5.23
N HIS A 746 12.10 -26.52 4.72
CA HIS A 746 12.14 -26.77 3.28
C HIS A 746 12.03 -28.27 2.96
N PHE A 747 10.93 -28.68 2.31
CA PHE A 747 10.77 -30.03 1.76
C PHE A 747 11.54 -30.15 0.43
N CYS A 748 12.29 -31.23 0.25
CA CYS A 748 13.08 -31.48 -0.95
C CYS A 748 13.36 -32.98 -1.13
N GLU A 749 13.89 -33.35 -2.29
CA GLU A 749 14.36 -34.70 -2.60
C GLU A 749 15.87 -34.65 -2.83
N THR A 750 16.64 -35.08 -1.83
CA THR A 750 18.10 -34.89 -1.79
C THR A 750 18.79 -35.92 -0.87
N PHE A 751 20.11 -35.87 -0.79
CA PHE A 751 20.92 -36.76 0.04
C PHE A 751 20.85 -36.32 1.51
N THR A 752 20.45 -37.23 2.39
CA THR A 752 20.30 -36.96 3.84
C THR A 752 21.59 -37.22 4.62
N ARG A 753 22.44 -38.14 4.12
CA ARG A 753 23.68 -38.58 4.75
C ARG A 753 24.82 -38.71 3.73
N LYS A 754 26.06 -38.65 4.22
CA LYS A 754 27.29 -38.71 3.40
C LYS A 754 27.49 -39.99 2.58
N ALA A 755 26.80 -41.06 2.93
CA ALA A 755 26.89 -42.36 2.29
C ALA A 755 25.59 -42.75 1.54
N ASP A 756 24.62 -41.83 1.43
CA ASP A 756 23.42 -42.08 0.62
C ASP A 756 23.82 -42.15 -0.87
N THR A 757 23.39 -43.20 -1.56
CA THR A 757 23.70 -43.45 -2.98
C THR A 757 22.70 -42.82 -3.95
N ALA A 758 21.56 -42.33 -3.43
CA ALA A 758 20.49 -41.69 -4.19
C ALA A 758 19.83 -40.59 -3.33
N PRO A 759 19.24 -39.56 -3.95
CA PRO A 759 18.40 -38.60 -3.25
C PRO A 759 17.14 -39.29 -2.69
N SER A 760 16.55 -38.71 -1.64
CA SER A 760 15.31 -39.20 -1.04
C SER A 760 14.45 -38.06 -0.50
N PRO A 761 13.12 -38.23 -0.40
CA PRO A 761 12.22 -37.25 0.22
C PRO A 761 12.66 -36.92 1.64
N CYS A 762 12.82 -35.63 1.94
CA CYS A 762 13.18 -35.18 3.27
C CYS A 762 12.70 -33.75 3.56
N LEU A 763 12.81 -33.37 4.82
CA LEU A 763 12.62 -32.02 5.31
C LEU A 763 13.95 -31.51 5.88
N TRP A 764 14.40 -30.37 5.39
CA TRP A 764 15.49 -29.60 5.99
C TRP A 764 14.92 -28.55 6.95
N VAL A 765 15.52 -28.47 8.14
CA VAL A 765 15.08 -27.66 9.27
C VAL A 765 16.21 -26.71 9.66
N GLY A 766 15.95 -25.41 9.60
CA GLY A 766 16.88 -24.36 10.02
C GLY A 766 16.45 -23.71 11.33
N THR A 767 17.40 -23.38 12.19
CA THR A 767 17.14 -22.79 13.52
C THR A 767 17.71 -21.38 13.70
N THR A 768 17.22 -20.67 14.73
CA THR A 768 17.73 -19.35 15.12
C THR A 768 19.19 -19.36 15.60
N LEU A 769 19.73 -20.51 16.01
CA LEU A 769 21.14 -20.67 16.36
C LEU A 769 22.06 -21.00 15.17
N GLY A 770 21.50 -20.99 13.96
CA GLY A 770 22.19 -21.27 12.71
C GLY A 770 22.39 -22.75 12.43
N THR A 771 21.73 -23.65 13.16
CA THR A 771 21.80 -25.10 12.93
C THR A 771 20.96 -25.48 11.72
N VAL A 772 21.46 -26.41 10.90
CA VAL A 772 20.68 -27.08 9.84
C VAL A 772 20.62 -28.57 10.14
N LEU A 773 19.40 -29.09 10.27
CA LEU A 773 19.09 -30.50 10.53
C LEU A 773 18.26 -31.09 9.39
N VAL A 774 18.29 -32.41 9.25
CA VAL A 774 17.49 -33.13 8.24
C VAL A 774 16.64 -34.21 8.89
N ILE A 775 15.42 -34.35 8.36
CA ILE A 775 14.46 -35.38 8.72
C ILE A 775 14.12 -36.13 7.42
N ALA A 776 14.56 -37.39 7.33
CA ALA A 776 14.27 -38.25 6.20
C ALA A 776 12.81 -38.72 6.23
N LEU A 777 12.20 -38.88 5.06
CA LEU A 777 10.81 -39.29 4.88
C LEU A 777 10.75 -40.53 4.00
N ASN A 778 10.07 -41.57 4.46
CA ASN A 778 9.74 -42.73 3.64
C ASN A 778 8.24 -42.69 3.35
N LEU A 779 7.91 -42.41 2.09
CA LEU A 779 6.54 -42.20 1.61
C LEU A 779 5.95 -43.53 1.12
N PRO A 780 4.73 -43.91 1.56
CA PRO A 780 4.03 -45.05 0.98
C PRO A 780 3.74 -44.86 -0.51
N PRO A 781 3.55 -45.95 -1.28
CA PRO A 781 3.10 -45.86 -2.66
C PRO A 781 1.77 -45.12 -2.78
N GLY A 782 1.59 -44.41 -3.90
CA GLY A 782 0.39 -43.61 -4.17
C GLY A 782 -0.90 -44.43 -4.35
N GLY A 783 -2.03 -43.72 -4.40
CA GLY A 783 -3.36 -44.34 -4.45
C GLY A 783 -3.84 -44.81 -3.07
N GLU A 784 -4.59 -45.91 -3.01
CA GLU A 784 -5.18 -46.42 -1.75
C GLU A 784 -4.12 -46.74 -0.69
N GLN A 785 -2.91 -47.16 -1.07
CA GLN A 785 -1.84 -47.49 -0.11
C GLN A 785 -1.41 -46.26 0.70
N ARG A 786 -1.44 -45.05 0.13
CA ARG A 786 -1.16 -43.79 0.83
C ARG A 786 -2.22 -43.42 1.88
N LEU A 787 -3.41 -44.03 1.82
CA LEU A 787 -4.48 -43.89 2.82
C LEU A 787 -4.37 -44.95 3.94
N LEU A 788 -3.69 -46.08 3.68
CA LEU A 788 -3.62 -47.24 4.59
C LEU A 788 -2.30 -47.34 5.37
N GLN A 789 -1.20 -46.83 4.83
CA GLN A 789 0.12 -46.87 5.47
C GLN A 789 0.56 -45.46 5.86
N PRO A 790 1.07 -45.23 7.09
CA PRO A 790 1.56 -43.91 7.49
C PRO A 790 2.89 -43.57 6.82
N VAL A 791 3.17 -42.27 6.63
CA VAL A 791 4.51 -41.80 6.28
C VAL A 791 5.45 -42.04 7.46
N ILE A 792 6.59 -42.70 7.21
CA ILE A 792 7.60 -42.93 8.24
C ILE A 792 8.57 -41.76 8.24
N VAL A 793 8.77 -41.16 9.41
CA VAL A 793 9.61 -39.98 9.63
C VAL A 793 10.85 -40.39 10.42
N SER A 794 12.04 -39.95 10.01
CA SER A 794 13.30 -40.35 10.64
C SER A 794 14.29 -39.18 10.74
N PRO A 795 14.39 -38.52 11.91
CA PRO A 795 15.41 -37.51 12.17
C PRO A 795 16.82 -38.05 11.88
N SER A 796 17.51 -37.42 10.93
CA SER A 796 18.86 -37.82 10.48
C SER A 796 19.97 -37.03 11.18
N GLY A 797 19.61 -35.99 11.95
CA GLY A 797 20.52 -35.20 12.78
C GLY A 797 20.98 -33.90 12.13
N THR A 798 21.98 -33.26 12.75
CA THR A 798 22.59 -32.02 12.28
C THR A 798 23.56 -32.28 11.13
N ILE A 799 23.41 -31.53 10.03
CA ILE A 799 24.38 -31.53 8.93
C ILE A 799 25.50 -30.51 9.19
N LEU A 800 25.12 -29.27 9.55
CA LEU A 800 26.07 -28.15 9.65
C LEU A 800 25.53 -26.98 10.46
N ARG A 801 26.40 -26.01 10.75
CA ARG A 801 26.05 -24.76 11.44
C ARG A 801 26.57 -23.51 10.72
N LEU A 802 25.77 -22.44 10.76
CA LEU A 802 26.08 -21.10 10.26
C LEU A 802 26.13 -20.08 11.42
N LYS A 803 26.65 -18.88 11.15
CA LYS A 803 26.53 -17.71 12.03
C LYS A 803 25.16 -17.06 11.82
N GLY A 804 24.41 -16.79 12.89
CA GLY A 804 23.07 -16.19 12.81
C GLY A 804 21.98 -17.18 12.35
N ALA A 805 20.71 -16.79 12.49
CA ALA A 805 19.56 -17.63 12.18
C ALA A 805 19.52 -18.07 10.71
N ILE A 806 19.06 -19.30 10.44
CA ILE A 806 18.82 -19.76 9.07
C ILE A 806 17.56 -19.09 8.52
N LEU A 807 17.67 -18.48 7.34
CA LEU A 807 16.58 -17.76 6.68
C LEU A 807 16.03 -18.52 5.47
N ARG A 808 16.91 -19.11 4.66
CA ARG A 808 16.53 -19.76 3.39
C ARG A 808 17.44 -20.94 3.07
N MET A 809 16.83 -21.97 2.47
CA MET A 809 17.49 -23.16 1.94
C MET A 809 16.92 -23.44 0.55
N ALA A 810 17.77 -23.87 -0.37
CA ALA A 810 17.41 -24.26 -1.73
C ALA A 810 18.44 -25.28 -2.27
N PHE A 811 18.08 -26.00 -3.33
CA PHE A 811 18.90 -27.07 -3.90
C PHE A 811 19.12 -26.85 -5.39
N LEU A 812 20.33 -27.09 -5.87
CA LEU A 812 20.70 -27.03 -7.28
C LEU A 812 21.17 -28.41 -7.75
N ASP A 813 20.91 -28.74 -9.01
CA ASP A 813 21.47 -29.93 -9.67
C ASP A 813 22.91 -29.68 -10.19
N THR A 814 23.50 -30.67 -10.86
CA THR A 814 24.84 -30.56 -11.47
C THR A 814 24.94 -29.53 -12.60
N THR A 815 23.81 -29.03 -13.12
CA THR A 815 23.77 -27.97 -14.15
C THR A 815 23.68 -26.57 -13.53
N GLY A 816 23.48 -26.47 -12.21
CA GLY A 816 23.20 -25.22 -11.52
C GLY A 816 21.72 -24.81 -11.55
N SER A 817 20.84 -25.66 -12.06
CA SER A 817 19.39 -25.40 -12.11
C SER A 817 18.74 -25.67 -10.77
N LEU A 818 17.71 -24.90 -10.42
CA LEU A 818 16.97 -25.06 -9.17
C LEU A 818 16.19 -26.38 -9.18
N VAL A 819 16.36 -27.19 -8.14
CA VAL A 819 15.55 -28.38 -7.88
C VAL A 819 14.33 -27.92 -7.06
N PRO A 820 13.13 -27.79 -7.66
CA PRO A 820 11.94 -27.38 -6.91
C PRO A 820 11.47 -28.50 -5.97
N PRO A 821 10.82 -28.18 -4.84
CA PRO A 821 10.10 -29.16 -4.04
C PRO A 821 9.08 -29.92 -4.90
N ALA A 822 8.92 -31.23 -4.65
CA ALA A 822 7.90 -32.02 -5.33
C ALA A 822 6.48 -31.48 -5.06
N TYR A 823 5.62 -31.45 -6.08
CA TYR A 823 4.24 -30.97 -5.96
C TYR A 823 3.25 -31.84 -6.76
N GLU A 824 2.00 -31.87 -6.31
CA GLU A 824 0.89 -32.40 -7.11
C GLU A 824 0.42 -31.32 -8.10
N THR A 825 0.22 -31.64 -9.38
CA THR A 825 -0.39 -30.67 -10.31
C THR A 825 -1.89 -30.59 -10.07
N TRP A 826 -2.45 -29.40 -9.88
CA TRP A 826 -3.88 -29.20 -9.66
C TRP A 826 -4.72 -29.79 -10.81
N ARG A 827 -5.81 -30.47 -10.43
CA ARG A 827 -6.83 -31.02 -11.35
C ARG A 827 -8.22 -30.69 -10.83
N GLU A 828 -9.18 -30.59 -11.73
CA GLU A 828 -10.57 -30.32 -11.36
C GLU A 828 -11.24 -31.61 -10.84
N PRO A 829 -11.77 -31.63 -9.59
CA PRO A 829 -12.40 -32.83 -9.05
C PRO A 829 -13.64 -33.24 -9.85
N ASN A 830 -13.82 -34.55 -10.04
CA ASN A 830 -15.00 -35.18 -10.65
C ASN A 830 -15.18 -35.00 -12.16
N VAL A 831 -14.12 -34.68 -12.92
CA VAL A 831 -14.13 -34.81 -14.39
C VAL A 831 -13.86 -36.29 -14.76
N PRO A 832 -14.72 -36.97 -15.56
CA PRO A 832 -14.47 -38.35 -16.00
C PRO A 832 -13.18 -38.46 -16.82
N GLU A 833 -12.39 -39.51 -16.58
CA GLU A 833 -11.03 -39.65 -17.16
C GLU A 833 -10.98 -39.97 -18.67
N ASP A 834 -12.12 -40.01 -19.37
CA ASP A 834 -12.29 -40.55 -20.73
C ASP A 834 -11.63 -39.74 -21.87
N LYS A 835 -10.97 -38.61 -21.60
CA LYS A 835 -10.29 -37.80 -22.63
C LYS A 835 -8.78 -37.62 -22.45
N ASP A 836 -8.23 -37.86 -21.27
CA ASP A 836 -6.85 -37.46 -20.94
C ASP A 836 -5.84 -38.62 -20.91
N GLU A 837 -6.23 -39.88 -21.13
CA GLU A 837 -5.31 -41.04 -21.20
C GLU A 837 -4.11 -40.81 -22.15
N LYS A 838 -4.32 -40.12 -23.29
CA LYS A 838 -3.23 -39.77 -24.23
C LYS A 838 -2.28 -38.67 -23.73
N ASP A 839 -2.72 -37.79 -22.84
CA ASP A 839 -1.92 -36.69 -22.28
C ASP A 839 -1.33 -37.04 -20.91
N LYS A 840 -1.94 -37.97 -20.16
CA LYS A 840 -1.38 -38.62 -18.96
C LYS A 840 0.02 -39.21 -19.23
N LEU A 841 0.27 -39.72 -20.45
CA LEU A 841 1.57 -40.27 -20.86
C LEU A 841 2.64 -39.21 -21.21
N LYS A 842 2.25 -37.95 -21.47
CA LYS A 842 3.18 -36.87 -21.83
C LYS A 842 3.45 -35.85 -20.72
N LYS A 843 2.57 -35.76 -19.72
CA LYS A 843 2.65 -34.77 -18.62
C LYS A 843 2.81 -35.37 -17.23
N ARG A 844 2.78 -36.69 -17.07
CA ARG A 844 3.44 -37.33 -15.91
C ARG A 844 4.96 -37.19 -16.11
N ARG A 845 5.60 -36.26 -15.40
CA ARG A 845 6.93 -36.59 -14.85
C ARG A 845 6.66 -37.64 -13.77
N PRO A 846 7.08 -38.90 -13.95
CA PRO A 846 6.95 -39.87 -12.88
C PRO A 846 7.89 -39.48 -11.73
N VAL A 847 7.54 -39.84 -10.50
CA VAL A 847 8.55 -40.14 -9.46
C VAL A 847 9.54 -41.10 -10.12
N SER A 848 10.84 -40.80 -10.07
CA SER A 848 11.84 -41.51 -10.87
C SER A 848 11.99 -42.97 -10.42
N VAL A 849 11.20 -43.86 -11.02
CA VAL A 849 11.52 -45.28 -11.10
C VAL A 849 12.45 -45.41 -12.31
N SER A 850 13.73 -45.64 -12.04
CA SER A 850 14.80 -45.61 -13.03
C SER A 850 14.53 -46.53 -14.22
N PRO A 851 14.75 -46.09 -15.48
CA PRO A 851 14.86 -47.02 -16.58
C PRO A 851 16.14 -47.85 -16.39
N SER A 852 15.99 -49.17 -16.40
CA SER A 852 17.09 -50.12 -16.25
C SER A 852 17.97 -50.19 -17.51
N SER A 853 18.88 -49.23 -17.66
CA SER A 853 19.95 -49.25 -18.66
C SER A 853 21.24 -48.61 -18.16
N SER A 854 21.99 -49.38 -17.36
CA SER A 854 23.46 -49.37 -17.25
C SER A 854 24.24 -48.15 -17.79
N GLN A 855 24.31 -47.08 -17.01
CA GLN A 855 25.51 -46.25 -16.81
C GLN A 855 25.28 -45.36 -15.59
N GLU A 856 25.89 -45.72 -14.45
CA GLU A 856 25.75 -45.00 -13.19
C GLU A 856 26.53 -43.67 -13.24
N ILE A 857 25.82 -42.56 -13.48
CA ILE A 857 26.34 -41.22 -13.23
C ILE A 857 25.79 -40.76 -11.87
N SER A 858 26.69 -40.44 -10.94
CA SER A 858 26.32 -39.91 -9.63
C SER A 858 25.67 -38.53 -9.77
N GLU A 859 24.37 -38.42 -9.50
CA GLU A 859 23.63 -37.16 -9.48
C GLU A 859 24.00 -36.30 -8.26
N ASN A 860 25.19 -35.69 -8.26
CA ASN A 860 25.57 -34.75 -7.21
C ASN A 860 24.64 -33.54 -7.19
N GLN A 861 24.40 -32.97 -6.01
CA GLN A 861 23.57 -31.77 -5.83
C GLN A 861 24.32 -30.71 -5.01
N TYR A 862 23.84 -29.47 -5.02
CA TYR A 862 24.35 -28.39 -4.18
C TYR A 862 23.24 -27.80 -3.29
N ALA A 863 23.42 -27.84 -1.97
CA ALA A 863 22.54 -27.15 -1.04
C ALA A 863 23.04 -25.71 -0.79
N VAL A 864 22.20 -24.73 -1.14
CA VAL A 864 22.42 -23.30 -0.91
C VAL A 864 21.71 -22.90 0.39
N ILE A 865 22.46 -22.34 1.34
CA ILE A 865 21.97 -22.04 2.69
C ILE A 865 22.32 -20.60 3.04
N CYS A 866 21.30 -19.77 3.26
CA CYS A 866 21.44 -18.38 3.68
C CYS A 866 21.06 -18.21 5.16
N SER A 867 21.95 -17.61 5.94
CA SER A 867 21.67 -17.13 7.30
C SER A 867 21.67 -15.60 7.36
N GLU A 868 21.31 -15.06 8.53
CA GLU A 868 21.41 -13.63 8.86
C GLU A 868 22.79 -12.99 8.62
N LYS A 869 23.88 -13.77 8.54
CA LYS A 869 25.26 -13.25 8.45
C LYS A 869 26.06 -13.77 7.26
N GLN A 870 25.73 -14.95 6.72
CA GLN A 870 26.54 -15.59 5.68
C GLN A 870 25.70 -16.51 4.78
N ALA A 871 26.17 -16.72 3.57
CA ALA A 871 25.71 -17.79 2.69
C ALA A 871 26.76 -18.91 2.59
N LYS A 872 26.32 -20.14 2.40
CA LYS A 872 27.15 -21.30 2.07
C LYS A 872 26.51 -22.10 0.94
N VAL A 873 27.35 -22.68 0.08
CA VAL A 873 26.95 -23.73 -0.87
C VAL A 873 27.70 -25.00 -0.54
N ILE A 874 26.95 -26.09 -0.43
CA ILE A 874 27.41 -27.38 0.11
C ILE A 874 27.19 -28.45 -0.96
N SER A 875 28.26 -29.13 -1.39
CA SER A 875 28.18 -30.30 -2.26
C SER A 875 27.50 -31.47 -1.51
N LEU A 876 26.60 -32.18 -2.17
CA LEU A 876 25.91 -33.39 -1.70
C LEU A 876 26.16 -34.56 -2.67
N PRO A 877 26.34 -35.80 -2.16
CA PRO A 877 26.22 -36.22 -0.76
C PRO A 877 27.42 -35.86 0.14
N SER A 878 28.53 -35.35 -0.38
CA SER A 878 29.79 -35.16 0.39
C SER A 878 29.65 -34.33 1.68
N GLN A 879 28.68 -33.39 1.69
CA GLN A 879 28.47 -32.34 2.68
C GLN A 879 29.69 -31.41 2.85
N ASN A 880 30.54 -31.31 1.82
CA ASN A 880 31.67 -30.38 1.79
C ASN A 880 31.19 -28.97 1.44
N CYS A 881 31.71 -27.96 2.14
CA CYS A 881 31.40 -26.56 1.88
C CYS A 881 32.23 -26.06 0.69
N THR A 882 31.66 -26.08 -0.51
CA THR A 882 32.33 -25.64 -1.75
C THR A 882 32.51 -24.12 -1.78
N TYR A 883 31.45 -23.36 -1.46
CA TYR A 883 31.49 -21.90 -1.44
C TYR A 883 30.96 -21.33 -0.12
N LYS A 884 31.49 -20.17 0.29
CA LYS A 884 31.07 -19.46 1.50
C LYS A 884 31.29 -17.96 1.32
N GLN A 885 30.25 -17.17 1.60
CA GLN A 885 30.31 -15.72 1.60
C GLN A 885 29.82 -15.16 2.94
N ASN A 886 30.61 -14.30 3.59
CA ASN A 886 30.09 -13.47 4.68
C ASN A 886 29.28 -12.33 4.02
N ILE A 887 27.98 -12.24 4.28
CA ILE A 887 27.11 -11.23 3.67
C ILE A 887 27.26 -9.89 4.41
N THR A 888 27.24 -9.95 5.74
CA THR A 888 27.39 -8.76 6.58
C THR A 888 27.91 -9.11 7.97
N GLU A 889 28.85 -8.31 8.47
CA GLU A 889 29.42 -8.47 9.81
C GLU A 889 28.72 -7.55 10.82
N THR A 890 28.55 -6.27 10.44
CA THR A 890 27.99 -5.18 11.27
C THR A 890 26.46 -5.10 11.28
N SER A 891 25.78 -5.76 10.34
CA SER A 891 24.32 -5.80 10.24
C SER A 891 23.83 -7.25 10.13
N PHE A 892 22.59 -7.48 9.70
CA PHE A 892 22.05 -8.83 9.45
C PHE A 892 21.10 -8.81 8.26
N VAL A 893 20.99 -9.94 7.56
CA VAL A 893 20.00 -10.16 6.50
C VAL A 893 18.62 -10.30 7.13
N LEU A 894 17.63 -9.57 6.62
CA LEU A 894 16.21 -9.67 7.02
C LEU A 894 15.43 -10.65 6.15
N ARG A 895 15.67 -10.62 4.83
CA ARG A 895 15.09 -11.54 3.86
C ARG A 895 16.19 -12.00 2.90
N GLY A 896 16.32 -13.31 2.76
CA GLY A 896 17.16 -13.95 1.75
C GLY A 896 16.29 -14.87 0.90
N ASP A 897 16.37 -14.75 -0.42
CA ASP A 897 15.55 -15.50 -1.37
C ASP A 897 16.43 -15.99 -2.54
N ILE A 898 16.23 -17.22 -2.96
CA ILE A 898 16.86 -17.78 -4.16
C ILE A 898 15.87 -17.56 -5.30
N VAL A 899 16.30 -16.85 -6.34
CA VAL A 899 15.43 -16.29 -7.39
C VAL A 899 16.01 -16.54 -8.77
N ALA A 900 15.12 -16.77 -9.74
CA ALA A 900 15.49 -16.83 -11.15
C ALA A 900 15.55 -15.41 -11.76
N LEU A 901 16.57 -15.15 -12.57
CA LEU A 901 16.74 -13.95 -13.40
C LEU A 901 17.44 -14.35 -14.70
N SER A 902 16.88 -13.94 -15.85
CA SER A 902 17.48 -14.16 -17.18
C SER A 902 17.92 -15.62 -17.44
N ASN A 903 17.05 -16.59 -17.09
CA ASN A 903 17.30 -18.03 -17.17
C ASN A 903 18.49 -18.55 -16.33
N SER A 904 18.85 -17.86 -15.26
CA SER A 904 19.88 -18.28 -14.30
C SER A 904 19.46 -17.89 -12.88
N ILE A 905 20.19 -18.36 -11.86
CA ILE A 905 19.72 -18.30 -10.47
C ILE A 905 20.73 -17.52 -9.61
N CYS A 906 20.22 -16.70 -8.70
CA CYS A 906 21.02 -15.94 -7.76
C CYS A 906 20.38 -15.94 -6.36
N LEU A 907 21.20 -15.63 -5.35
CA LEU A 907 20.74 -15.34 -4.00
C LEU A 907 20.54 -13.83 -3.88
N ALA A 908 19.32 -13.37 -3.66
CA ALA A 908 18.98 -11.99 -3.33
C ALA A 908 18.86 -11.82 -1.80
N CYS A 909 19.37 -10.73 -1.26
CA CYS A 909 19.37 -10.43 0.17
C CYS A 909 19.01 -8.96 0.43
N PHE A 910 18.13 -8.72 1.40
CA PHE A 910 17.84 -7.40 1.95
C PHE A 910 18.33 -7.33 3.39
N CYS A 911 19.23 -6.39 3.69
CA CYS A 911 19.91 -6.28 4.97
C CYS A 911 19.31 -5.18 5.86
N ALA A 912 19.42 -5.35 7.18
CA ALA A 912 18.88 -4.45 8.20
C ALA A 912 19.47 -3.02 8.16
N ASN A 913 20.64 -2.84 7.53
CA ASN A 913 21.25 -1.54 7.25
C ASN A 913 20.68 -0.83 6.00
N GLY A 914 19.75 -1.45 5.26
CA GLY A 914 19.10 -0.89 4.07
C GLY A 914 19.73 -1.26 2.73
N HIS A 915 20.73 -2.17 2.71
CA HIS A 915 21.34 -2.68 1.49
C HIS A 915 20.50 -3.78 0.85
N ILE A 916 20.36 -3.72 -0.49
CA ILE A 916 19.96 -4.85 -1.32
C ILE A 916 21.23 -5.38 -2.00
N MET A 917 21.49 -6.67 -1.79
CA MET A 917 22.64 -7.39 -2.34
C MET A 917 22.17 -8.59 -3.18
N THR A 918 22.90 -8.94 -4.23
CA THR A 918 22.70 -10.20 -4.94
C THR A 918 24.04 -10.91 -5.16
N PHE A 919 24.01 -12.25 -5.14
CA PHE A 919 25.18 -13.12 -5.32
C PHE A 919 24.86 -14.20 -6.35
N SER A 920 25.79 -14.51 -7.25
CA SER A 920 25.63 -15.61 -8.19
C SER A 920 25.60 -16.97 -7.48
N LEU A 921 25.09 -17.99 -8.15
CA LEU A 921 25.08 -19.36 -7.65
C LEU A 921 25.61 -20.32 -8.72
N PRO A 922 26.42 -21.34 -8.34
CA PRO A 922 26.77 -21.73 -6.97
C PRO A 922 27.89 -20.91 -6.28
N SER A 923 28.67 -20.09 -6.99
CA SER A 923 29.95 -19.55 -6.48
C SER A 923 29.85 -18.47 -5.40
N LEU A 924 28.68 -17.88 -5.19
CA LEU A 924 28.43 -16.74 -4.28
C LEU A 924 29.23 -15.47 -4.62
N ARG A 925 29.64 -15.29 -5.89
CA ARG A 925 30.27 -14.04 -6.35
C ARG A 925 29.28 -12.87 -6.24
N PRO A 926 29.64 -11.73 -5.62
CA PRO A 926 28.76 -10.56 -5.57
C PRO A 926 28.42 -10.05 -6.97
N LEU A 927 27.13 -9.77 -7.20
CA LEU A 927 26.59 -9.25 -8.46
C LEU A 927 26.03 -7.83 -8.28
N LEU A 928 25.32 -7.57 -7.18
CA LEU A 928 24.77 -6.27 -6.82
C LEU A 928 25.08 -5.96 -5.34
N ASP A 929 25.39 -4.71 -5.04
CA ASP A 929 25.33 -4.13 -3.69
C ASP A 929 24.88 -2.66 -3.78
N VAL A 930 23.67 -2.36 -3.31
CA VAL A 930 23.08 -1.03 -3.37
C VAL A 930 22.43 -0.67 -2.03
N TYR A 931 22.89 0.42 -1.43
CA TYR A 931 22.15 1.10 -0.36
C TYR A 931 20.85 1.68 -0.94
N TYR A 932 19.72 1.08 -0.59
CA TYR A 932 18.42 1.45 -1.15
C TYR A 932 17.60 2.33 -0.21
N LEU A 933 17.38 1.86 1.02
CA LEU A 933 16.46 2.51 1.96
C LEU A 933 16.86 2.17 3.41
N PRO A 934 17.20 3.15 4.26
CA PRO A 934 17.44 2.88 5.68
C PRO A 934 16.17 2.35 6.32
N LEU A 935 16.29 1.23 7.04
CA LEU A 935 15.17 0.63 7.75
C LEU A 935 14.82 1.42 9.01
N THR A 936 14.02 2.44 8.82
CA THR A 936 13.35 3.21 9.88
C THR A 936 12.04 2.58 10.34
N ASN A 937 11.53 1.55 9.63
CA ASN A 937 10.17 1.05 9.80
C ASN A 937 10.09 -0.49 9.72
N MET A 938 9.63 -1.10 10.81
CA MET A 938 9.43 -2.55 10.94
C MET A 938 8.43 -3.15 9.96
N ARG A 939 7.51 -2.36 9.39
CA ARG A 939 6.57 -2.81 8.34
C ARG A 939 7.32 -3.30 7.11
N ILE A 940 8.39 -2.59 6.72
CA ILE A 940 9.20 -2.96 5.55
C ILE A 940 9.88 -4.30 5.83
N ALA A 941 10.50 -4.46 7.00
CA ALA A 941 11.14 -5.71 7.40
C ALA A 941 10.18 -6.94 7.38
N ARG A 942 8.90 -6.75 7.73
CA ARG A 942 7.87 -7.81 7.74
C ARG A 942 7.22 -8.10 6.38
N THR A 943 7.38 -7.21 5.39
CA THR A 943 6.64 -7.29 4.11
C THR A 943 7.54 -7.24 2.89
N PHE A 944 8.86 -7.22 3.06
CA PHE A 944 9.81 -7.24 1.96
C PHE A 944 9.89 -8.66 1.36
N CYS A 945 9.55 -8.78 0.08
CA CYS A 945 9.59 -10.03 -0.67
C CYS A 945 10.44 -9.83 -1.94
N PHE A 946 11.41 -10.70 -2.19
CA PHE A 946 11.93 -10.90 -3.55
C PHE A 946 11.12 -11.99 -4.25
N THR A 947 11.09 -11.95 -5.57
CA THR A 947 10.55 -13.02 -6.42
C THR A 947 11.33 -13.10 -7.73
N ASN A 948 10.94 -14.03 -8.59
CA ASN A 948 11.60 -14.28 -9.88
C ASN A 948 11.56 -13.06 -10.82
N ASN A 949 12.35 -13.14 -11.90
CA ASN A 949 12.45 -12.14 -12.96
C ASN A 949 12.85 -10.75 -12.45
N GLY A 950 13.65 -10.72 -11.39
CA GLY A 950 14.21 -9.48 -10.85
C GLY A 950 13.20 -8.59 -10.12
N GLN A 951 12.06 -9.11 -9.66
CA GLN A 951 11.02 -8.30 -9.01
C GLN A 951 11.08 -8.39 -7.48
N ALA A 952 10.68 -7.31 -6.81
CA ALA A 952 10.50 -7.28 -5.36
C ALA A 952 9.42 -6.27 -4.95
N LEU A 953 8.91 -6.39 -3.73
CA LEU A 953 7.96 -5.43 -3.15
C LEU A 953 8.13 -5.25 -1.65
N TYR A 954 7.52 -4.21 -1.11
CA TYR A 954 7.30 -4.00 0.32
C TYR A 954 6.14 -3.01 0.57
N LEU A 955 5.55 -3.02 1.76
CA LEU A 955 4.61 -1.97 2.16
C LEU A 955 5.36 -0.72 2.65
N VAL A 956 5.24 0.38 1.91
CA VAL A 956 5.88 1.66 2.23
C VAL A 956 5.10 2.45 3.29
N SER A 957 3.77 2.30 3.30
CA SER A 957 2.85 2.89 4.28
C SER A 957 1.85 1.82 4.75
N PRO A 958 0.93 2.08 5.69
CA PRO A 958 -0.15 1.13 6.02
C PRO A 958 -1.10 0.86 4.85
N THR A 959 -1.11 1.74 3.85
CA THR A 959 -2.12 1.79 2.78
C THR A 959 -1.55 1.61 1.37
N GLU A 960 -0.23 1.53 1.22
CA GLU A 960 0.46 1.47 -0.08
C GLU A 960 1.55 0.41 -0.16
N ILE A 961 1.57 -0.32 -1.28
CA ILE A 961 2.62 -1.25 -1.68
C ILE A 961 3.53 -0.56 -2.69
N GLN A 962 4.84 -0.61 -2.48
CA GLN A 962 5.85 -0.19 -3.45
C GLN A 962 6.44 -1.43 -4.12
N ARG A 963 6.23 -1.59 -5.44
CA ARG A 963 6.99 -2.54 -6.26
C ARG A 963 8.30 -1.89 -6.71
N ILE A 964 9.33 -2.71 -6.82
CA ILE A 964 10.66 -2.38 -7.31
C ILE A 964 11.15 -3.53 -8.21
N THR A 965 12.05 -3.22 -9.14
CA THR A 965 12.79 -4.24 -9.87
C THR A 965 14.29 -4.01 -9.68
N TYR A 966 15.06 -5.09 -9.69
CA TYR A 966 16.52 -5.10 -9.73
C TYR A 966 17.05 -5.71 -11.04
N SER A 967 16.19 -5.94 -12.04
CA SER A 967 16.55 -6.37 -13.41
C SER A 967 16.88 -5.15 -14.29
N GLN A 968 18.01 -5.18 -15.00
CA GLN A 968 18.35 -4.17 -16.02
C GLN A 968 17.27 -4.10 -17.09
N ASP A 969 16.94 -5.25 -17.71
CA ASP A 969 15.96 -5.37 -18.79
C ASP A 969 14.60 -4.76 -18.40
N THR A 970 14.14 -4.99 -17.16
CA THR A 970 12.88 -4.40 -16.69
C THR A 970 13.00 -2.89 -16.49
N CYS A 971 14.12 -2.40 -15.95
CA CYS A 971 14.33 -0.95 -15.79
C CYS A 971 14.45 -0.20 -17.13
N GLU A 972 14.97 -0.84 -18.19
CA GLU A 972 15.04 -0.24 -19.54
C GLU A 972 13.63 -0.15 -20.18
N ASN A 973 12.84 -1.22 -20.09
CA ASN A 973 11.48 -1.26 -20.64
C ASN A 973 10.43 -0.48 -19.82
N LEU A 974 10.74 -0.11 -18.57
CA LEU A 974 9.80 0.54 -17.64
C LEU A 974 9.14 1.81 -18.20
N GLN A 975 9.84 2.58 -19.04
CA GLN A 975 9.29 3.79 -19.66
C GLN A 975 8.19 3.47 -20.69
N GLU A 976 8.21 2.31 -21.33
CA GLU A 976 7.17 1.87 -22.28
C GLU A 976 5.95 1.30 -21.56
N MET A 977 6.18 0.59 -20.45
CA MET A 977 5.14 0.04 -19.56
C MET A 977 4.33 1.14 -18.87
N LEU A 978 4.95 2.25 -18.47
CA LEU A 978 4.24 3.37 -17.84
C LEU A 978 3.19 3.99 -18.77
N GLY A 979 1.99 4.24 -18.22
CA GLY A 979 0.93 4.95 -18.91
C GLY A 979 1.21 6.45 -19.08
N GLU A 980 0.43 7.08 -19.94
CA GLU A 980 0.47 8.53 -20.19
C GLU A 980 -0.70 9.19 -19.47
N LEU A 981 -0.39 10.17 -18.61
CA LEU A 981 -1.41 10.94 -17.90
C LEU A 981 -2.14 11.86 -18.87
N PHE A 982 -1.41 12.79 -19.49
CA PHE A 982 -1.98 13.79 -20.39
C PHE A 982 -2.05 13.28 -21.83
N THR A 983 -3.19 13.48 -22.47
CA THR A 983 -3.40 13.24 -23.91
C THR A 983 -4.03 14.47 -24.55
N PRO A 984 -3.75 14.82 -25.82
CA PRO A 984 -4.46 15.92 -26.47
C PRO A 984 -5.96 15.62 -26.58
N VAL A 985 -6.78 16.35 -25.82
CA VAL A 985 -8.25 16.29 -25.84
C VAL A 985 -8.76 17.66 -26.27
N GLU A 986 -9.82 17.72 -27.08
CA GLU A 986 -10.43 19.02 -27.41
C GLU A 986 -11.13 19.60 -26.18
N THR A 987 -10.80 20.85 -25.84
CA THR A 987 -11.56 21.60 -24.83
C THR A 987 -13.00 21.79 -25.34
N PRO A 988 -14.05 21.55 -24.52
CA PRO A 988 -15.41 21.88 -24.88
C PRO A 988 -15.55 23.34 -25.34
N GLU A 989 -16.51 23.63 -26.22
CA GLU A 989 -16.71 25.00 -26.71
C GLU A 989 -17.30 25.92 -25.64
N ALA A 990 -16.97 27.22 -25.71
CA ALA A 990 -17.42 28.19 -24.73
C ALA A 990 -18.94 28.44 -24.83
N PRO A 991 -19.64 28.69 -23.71
CA PRO A 991 -21.09 28.89 -23.73
C PRO A 991 -21.47 30.15 -24.50
N ASN A 992 -22.48 30.02 -25.36
CA ASN A 992 -22.80 31.08 -26.31
C ASN A 992 -23.36 32.33 -25.59
N ARG A 993 -22.61 33.44 -25.60
CA ARG A 993 -23.01 34.72 -24.98
C ARG A 993 -24.08 35.39 -25.84
N GLY A 994 -25.33 34.96 -25.70
CA GLY A 994 -26.46 35.32 -26.55
C GLY A 994 -26.53 36.80 -26.99
N PHE A 995 -26.58 36.99 -28.31
CA PHE A 995 -26.53 38.25 -29.08
C PHE A 995 -27.16 39.49 -28.41
N PHE A 996 -28.35 39.35 -27.81
CA PHE A 996 -29.09 40.47 -27.21
C PHE A 996 -28.43 41.11 -25.99
N LYS A 997 -27.45 40.46 -25.34
CA LYS A 997 -26.79 41.02 -24.14
C LYS A 997 -25.86 42.19 -24.47
N GLY A 998 -25.39 42.31 -25.71
CA GLY A 998 -24.58 43.44 -26.18
C GLY A 998 -25.36 44.70 -26.56
N LEU A 999 -26.67 44.59 -26.84
CA LEU A 999 -27.48 45.72 -27.34
C LEU A 999 -28.08 46.61 -26.23
N PHE A 1000 -28.26 46.09 -25.01
CA PHE A 1000 -28.98 46.79 -23.93
C PHE A 1000 -28.29 46.80 -22.57
N GLY A 1001 -27.13 46.13 -22.43
CA GLY A 1001 -26.26 46.26 -21.27
C GLY A 1001 -24.90 46.75 -21.73
N GLY A 1002 -24.38 47.82 -21.14
CA GLY A 1002 -23.05 48.35 -21.47
C GLY A 1002 -22.01 47.24 -21.35
N GLY A 1003 -21.48 46.80 -22.49
CA GLY A 1003 -20.58 45.65 -22.55
C GLY A 1003 -19.34 45.90 -21.71
N ALA A 1004 -19.08 45.01 -20.76
CA ALA A 1004 -17.80 45.01 -20.06
C ALA A 1004 -16.70 44.76 -21.10
N GLN A 1005 -15.93 45.81 -21.42
CA GLN A 1005 -14.68 45.65 -22.18
C GLN A 1005 -13.87 44.53 -21.52
N SER A 1006 -13.33 43.60 -22.31
CA SER A 1006 -12.44 42.56 -21.82
C SER A 1006 -11.32 43.20 -21.00
N LEU A 1007 -11.09 42.71 -19.78
CA LEU A 1007 -9.99 43.21 -18.96
C LEU A 1007 -8.69 42.59 -19.46
N ASP A 1008 -7.80 43.40 -20.01
CA ASP A 1008 -6.44 42.93 -20.26
C ASP A 1008 -5.70 42.75 -18.93
N ARG A 1009 -5.53 41.49 -18.53
CA ARG A 1009 -4.79 41.10 -17.33
C ARG A 1009 -3.28 41.25 -17.50
N GLU A 1010 -2.76 41.25 -18.73
CA GLU A 1010 -1.36 41.56 -19.00
C GLU A 1010 -1.09 43.06 -18.80
N GLU A 1011 -1.98 43.95 -19.24
CA GLU A 1011 -1.87 45.39 -18.93
C GLU A 1011 -1.96 45.66 -17.41
N LEU A 1012 -2.70 44.83 -16.65
CA LEU A 1012 -2.88 45.04 -15.22
C LEU A 1012 -1.78 44.43 -14.34
N PHE A 1013 -1.33 43.21 -14.67
CA PHE A 1013 -0.42 42.40 -13.85
C PHE A 1013 0.96 42.19 -14.49
N GLY A 1014 1.11 42.45 -15.79
CA GLY A 1014 2.35 42.30 -16.53
C GLY A 1014 3.46 43.22 -16.02
N GLU A 1015 4.71 42.78 -16.22
CA GLU A 1015 5.90 43.47 -15.71
C GLU A 1015 5.98 44.94 -16.15
N SER A 1016 5.55 45.24 -17.38
CA SER A 1016 5.57 46.58 -17.97
C SER A 1016 4.75 47.62 -17.21
N ALA A 1017 3.67 47.19 -16.53
CA ALA A 1017 2.71 48.09 -15.87
C ALA A 1017 2.71 47.93 -14.33
N ALA A 1018 2.87 46.70 -13.85
CA ALA A 1018 2.91 46.38 -12.43
C ALA A 1018 4.33 46.48 -11.83
N GLY A 1019 5.37 46.42 -12.68
CA GLY A 1019 6.76 46.23 -12.25
C GLY A 1019 7.03 44.80 -11.76
N LYS A 1020 8.27 44.57 -11.32
CA LYS A 1020 8.65 43.30 -10.68
C LYS A 1020 8.39 43.36 -9.17
N ALA A 1021 7.89 42.27 -8.60
CA ALA A 1021 7.85 42.11 -7.15
C ALA A 1021 9.26 42.15 -6.52
N SER A 1022 9.33 42.45 -5.21
CA SER A 1022 10.59 42.37 -4.48
C SER A 1022 11.13 40.94 -4.45
N ARG A 1023 12.41 40.76 -4.81
CA ARG A 1023 13.12 39.48 -4.66
C ARG A 1023 13.23 39.00 -3.21
N SER A 1024 12.95 39.86 -2.23
CA SER A 1024 12.87 39.46 -0.82
C SER A 1024 11.59 38.72 -0.48
N LEU A 1025 10.50 38.93 -1.24
CA LEU A 1025 9.17 38.39 -0.95
C LEU A 1025 9.04 36.92 -1.36
N ALA A 1026 9.57 36.55 -2.52
CA ALA A 1026 9.67 35.14 -2.91
C ALA A 1026 10.92 34.86 -3.74
N GLN A 1027 11.43 33.63 -3.60
CA GLN A 1027 12.57 33.11 -4.35
C GLN A 1027 12.09 32.13 -5.42
N HIS A 1028 12.38 32.45 -6.69
CA HIS A 1028 12.23 31.52 -7.80
C HIS A 1028 13.38 30.51 -7.82
N ILE A 1029 13.05 29.22 -7.98
CA ILE A 1029 13.98 28.09 -8.01
C ILE A 1029 13.64 27.25 -9.24
N PRO A 1030 14.55 27.12 -10.24
CA PRO A 1030 14.32 26.26 -11.39
C PRO A 1030 14.38 24.78 -11.00
N GLY A 1031 13.61 23.94 -11.71
CA GLY A 1031 13.57 22.49 -11.47
C GLY A 1031 14.91 21.78 -11.70
N PRO A 1032 15.08 20.55 -11.17
CA PRO A 1032 16.36 19.84 -11.09
C PRO A 1032 16.96 19.33 -12.42
N GLY A 1033 16.50 19.81 -13.59
CA GLY A 1033 16.96 19.38 -14.92
C GLY A 1033 18.25 20.02 -15.45
N GLY A 1034 18.88 20.91 -14.68
CA GLY A 1034 20.06 21.68 -15.11
C GLY A 1034 19.75 22.74 -16.18
N ILE A 1035 20.63 23.72 -16.38
CA ILE A 1035 20.33 24.90 -17.22
C ILE A 1035 20.06 24.54 -18.69
N GLU A 1036 20.64 23.47 -19.21
CA GLU A 1036 20.42 23.03 -20.60
C GLU A 1036 19.11 22.22 -20.75
N GLY A 1037 18.85 21.26 -19.86
CA GLY A 1037 17.60 20.50 -19.85
C GLY A 1037 16.37 21.34 -19.51
N VAL A 1038 16.51 22.28 -18.56
CA VAL A 1038 15.45 23.24 -18.21
C VAL A 1038 15.24 24.27 -19.31
N LYS A 1039 16.27 24.75 -20.02
CA LYS A 1039 16.04 25.62 -21.18
C LYS A 1039 15.25 24.89 -22.26
N GLY A 1040 15.65 23.69 -22.66
CA GLY A 1040 14.93 22.91 -23.68
C GLY A 1040 13.49 22.57 -23.28
N ALA A 1041 13.29 21.99 -22.08
CA ALA A 1041 11.98 21.53 -21.65
C ALA A 1041 11.06 22.66 -21.16
N ALA A 1042 11.56 23.62 -20.37
CA ALA A 1042 10.72 24.71 -19.88
C ALA A 1042 10.47 25.77 -20.96
N SER A 1043 11.46 26.16 -21.78
CA SER A 1043 11.17 27.08 -22.90
C SER A 1043 10.36 26.39 -24.00
N GLY A 1044 10.53 25.09 -24.20
CA GLY A 1044 9.69 24.29 -25.09
C GLY A 1044 8.23 24.29 -24.61
N ILE A 1045 7.98 23.82 -23.39
CA ILE A 1045 6.62 23.62 -22.86
C ILE A 1045 5.94 24.94 -22.51
N VAL A 1046 6.62 25.95 -21.96
CA VAL A 1046 6.00 27.28 -21.73
C VAL A 1046 5.67 27.96 -23.07
N CYS A 1047 6.51 27.81 -24.10
CA CYS A 1047 6.19 28.32 -25.43
C CYS A 1047 5.12 27.48 -26.14
N GLU A 1048 4.99 26.18 -25.85
CA GLU A 1048 3.87 25.34 -26.31
C GLU A 1048 2.57 25.62 -25.57
N LEU A 1049 2.62 25.93 -24.27
CA LEU A 1049 1.50 26.39 -23.46
C LEU A 1049 0.95 27.70 -24.05
N ALA A 1050 1.85 28.67 -24.28
CA ALA A 1050 1.53 29.93 -24.93
C ALA A 1050 1.02 29.72 -26.36
N ARG A 1051 1.65 28.86 -27.18
CA ARG A 1051 1.19 28.55 -28.55
C ARG A 1051 -0.17 27.87 -28.58
N ALA A 1052 -0.43 26.92 -27.68
CA ALA A 1052 -1.71 26.23 -27.58
C ALA A 1052 -2.82 27.18 -27.14
N ARG A 1053 -2.53 28.11 -26.21
CA ARG A 1053 -3.44 29.17 -25.80
C ARG A 1053 -3.71 30.17 -26.94
N ILE A 1054 -2.67 30.66 -27.62
CA ILE A 1054 -2.82 31.53 -28.81
C ILE A 1054 -3.68 30.85 -29.91
N ALA A 1055 -3.45 29.56 -30.18
CA ALA A 1055 -4.24 28.82 -31.16
C ALA A 1055 -5.72 28.66 -30.74
N LEU A 1056 -5.98 28.53 -29.44
CA LEU A 1056 -7.34 28.51 -28.88
C LEU A 1056 -8.02 29.89 -29.00
N ASP A 1057 -7.30 30.97 -28.68
CA ASP A 1057 -7.78 32.35 -28.81
C ASP A 1057 -8.08 32.70 -30.28
N GLU A 1058 -7.19 32.32 -31.22
CA GLU A 1058 -7.41 32.46 -32.65
C GLU A 1058 -8.63 31.67 -33.15
N ARG A 1059 -8.85 30.43 -32.66
CA ARG A 1059 -10.06 29.65 -32.98
C ARG A 1059 -11.30 30.37 -32.48
N GLY A 1060 -11.28 30.90 -31.26
CA GLY A 1060 -12.38 31.67 -30.69
C GLY A 1060 -12.72 32.92 -31.51
N GLN A 1061 -11.73 33.70 -31.93
CA GLN A 1061 -11.93 34.87 -32.79
C GLN A 1061 -12.53 34.50 -34.15
N LYS A 1062 -11.97 33.49 -34.83
CA LYS A 1062 -12.47 33.00 -36.13
C LYS A 1062 -13.89 32.44 -36.03
N LEU A 1063 -14.27 31.83 -34.90
CA LEU A 1063 -15.64 31.38 -34.65
C LEU A 1063 -16.61 32.57 -34.53
N GLY A 1064 -16.22 33.61 -33.77
CA GLY A 1064 -16.99 34.85 -33.64
C GLY A 1064 -17.22 35.57 -34.98
N GLU A 1065 -16.19 35.65 -35.83
CA GLU A 1065 -16.33 36.17 -37.21
C GLU A 1065 -17.32 35.33 -38.04
N LEU A 1066 -17.29 34.01 -37.90
CA LEU A 1066 -18.19 33.11 -38.62
C LEU A 1066 -19.63 33.26 -38.14
N GLU A 1067 -19.86 33.42 -36.83
CA GLU A 1067 -21.17 33.71 -36.27
C GLU A 1067 -21.71 35.08 -36.74
N GLU A 1068 -20.89 36.13 -36.75
CA GLU A 1068 -21.29 37.45 -37.25
C GLU A 1068 -21.69 37.39 -38.74
N ARG A 1069 -20.90 36.71 -39.57
CA ARG A 1069 -21.24 36.45 -40.99
C ARG A 1069 -22.52 35.64 -41.15
N THR A 1070 -22.72 34.64 -40.30
CA THR A 1070 -23.93 33.79 -40.32
C THR A 1070 -25.16 34.58 -39.91
N ALA A 1071 -25.07 35.42 -38.87
CA ALA A 1071 -26.14 36.32 -38.44
C ALA A 1071 -26.48 37.36 -39.51
N ALA A 1072 -25.47 37.96 -40.15
CA ALA A 1072 -25.67 38.88 -41.27
C ALA A 1072 -26.32 38.20 -42.47
N MET A 1073 -25.95 36.95 -42.79
CA MET A 1073 -26.58 36.15 -43.84
C MET A 1073 -28.04 35.81 -43.48
N LEU A 1074 -28.33 35.48 -42.23
CA LEU A 1074 -29.68 35.14 -41.76
C LEU A 1074 -30.61 36.37 -41.78
N ALA A 1075 -30.12 37.54 -41.35
CA ALA A 1075 -30.83 38.81 -41.50
C ALA A 1075 -31.06 39.20 -42.97
N SER A 1076 -30.08 38.92 -43.85
CA SER A 1076 -30.21 39.15 -45.29
C SER A 1076 -31.25 38.20 -45.93
N ALA A 1077 -31.31 36.94 -45.50
CA ALA A 1077 -32.30 35.97 -45.94
C ALA A 1077 -33.72 36.34 -45.49
N ASP A 1078 -33.89 36.80 -44.25
CA ASP A 1078 -35.19 37.27 -43.74
C ASP A 1078 -35.66 38.56 -44.43
N SER A 1079 -34.74 39.47 -44.73
CA SER A 1079 -35.02 40.64 -45.59
C SER A 1079 -35.44 40.22 -47.01
N PHE A 1080 -34.70 39.30 -47.64
CA PHE A 1080 -35.04 38.77 -48.97
C PHE A 1080 -36.41 38.08 -48.99
N SER A 1081 -36.71 37.28 -47.96
CA SER A 1081 -38.00 36.61 -47.78
C SER A 1081 -39.17 37.61 -47.77
N LYS A 1082 -39.04 38.71 -47.01
CA LYS A 1082 -40.03 39.79 -46.97
C LYS A 1082 -40.22 40.47 -48.33
N HIS A 1083 -39.13 40.82 -49.01
CA HIS A 1083 -39.19 41.42 -50.35
C HIS A 1083 -39.81 40.47 -51.40
N ALA A 1084 -39.48 39.18 -51.35
CA ALA A 1084 -40.08 38.17 -52.22
C ALA A 1084 -41.58 37.99 -51.94
N HIS A 1085 -42.00 38.04 -50.68
CA HIS A 1085 -43.41 37.98 -50.28
C HIS A 1085 -44.19 39.21 -50.77
N GLU A 1086 -43.66 40.43 -50.60
CA GLU A 1086 -44.27 41.65 -51.16
C GLU A 1086 -44.37 41.63 -52.68
N MET A 1087 -43.33 41.13 -53.37
CA MET A 1087 -43.32 41.00 -54.81
C MET A 1087 -44.34 39.96 -55.30
N MET A 1088 -44.49 38.85 -54.58
CA MET A 1088 -45.54 37.86 -54.83
C MET A 1088 -46.95 38.47 -54.69
N LEU A 1089 -47.20 39.27 -53.64
CA LEU A 1089 -48.45 40.00 -53.48
C LEU A 1089 -48.71 40.98 -54.64
N LYS A 1090 -47.70 41.79 -55.03
CA LYS A 1090 -47.78 42.69 -56.19
C LYS A 1090 -48.05 41.96 -57.52
N CYS A 1091 -47.58 40.73 -57.68
CA CYS A 1091 -47.85 39.88 -58.84
C CYS A 1091 -49.22 39.18 -58.78
N LYS A 1092 -49.75 38.92 -57.58
CA LYS A 1092 -51.07 38.34 -57.34
C LYS A 1092 -52.21 39.33 -57.66
N ASP A 1093 -52.00 40.62 -57.38
CA ASP A 1093 -53.01 41.66 -57.61
C ASP A 1093 -53.02 42.20 -59.05
N LYS A 1094 -52.00 41.89 -59.86
CA LYS A 1094 -52.02 42.13 -61.31
C LYS A 1094 -52.88 41.09 -62.01
N LYS A 1095 -54.11 41.45 -62.41
CA LYS A 1095 -54.91 40.64 -63.35
C LYS A 1095 -54.13 40.46 -64.66
N TRP A 1096 -53.80 39.22 -65.01
CA TRP A 1096 -52.96 38.89 -66.17
C TRP A 1096 -53.65 39.04 -67.55
N TYR A 1097 -54.75 39.80 -67.61
CA TYR A 1097 -55.55 40.03 -68.81
C TYR A 1097 -55.99 41.49 -68.90
N GLN A 1098 -55.06 42.35 -69.30
CA GLN A 1098 -55.33 43.59 -70.03
C GLN A 1098 -54.05 43.99 -70.79
N PHE A 1099 -53.95 43.48 -72.02
CA PHE A 1099 -53.26 44.14 -73.12
C PHE A 1099 -54.23 45.18 -73.73
#